data_AF-A0A1C6RSF7-F1
#
_entry.id   AF-A0A1C6RSF7-F1
#
_cell.length_a   1.000
_cell.length_b   1.000
_cell.length_c   1.000
_cell.angle_alpha   90.00
_cell.angle_beta   90.00
_cell.angle_gamma   90.00
#
_symmetry.space_group_name_H-M   'P 1'
#
loop_
_entity.id
_entity.type
_entity.pdbx_description
1 polymer ?
#
loop_
_entity_poly.entity_id
_entity_poly.type
_entity_poly.pdbx_seq_one_letter_code
_entity_poly.pdbx_strand_id
1 'polypeptide(L)'
;MSGTAPAGDVAGCPECAGSGCPRCHWRGRRRAQILLTVANRDTGAVASHRVTPADLDPRPDPAGGWVADLTPRVRELAATVAAALDPDPLLVRLPPQWRPDLPAADRHAHLADALADAARRQPWRLWLGGPAAVPPVDPAARLARLCRLADLLLVDLVVEVRRHGDTLRWAVRYEVPGSPVPAGPFVGSPDLATALVRTDVPDALTGLAERGLTAPARLLEAGLAFPGAPPGGPMGPVPSDGSPRPRPGGPLTPVPPAGHVDDPVRRLERRVRAELVAPVEGTDRPGAQATRRDGHWWHSGLRAPARPDGPRDQPTLYRVVEPPDPAYLGEVVPGGPCPDCRAESLTRACRCVAGGRPATDCDRCRGTGRRRSALRCATCGGNRRLRRSVLVTITDLRHRVVHLTWHAGTPEVTCEVTTTPGGRPVVRLPERYRLGAWARVFGVRPEDLAEADGGHAIPRELRDGCVTLPWPGADPVGEYLRAVGRGLPAGRLVVTALRPDVPPLAELVRLVVGLDLALHVSLLDLRQHAGHPLRADGRYWAVELRPRDAPVHPDDLPTRPSLAAALEDCLVHLADDLAGLVPADPDVPLPVPGTSPCAPVPDPEPGLLRLAAAHPGRAVTLRFTRAGHTAHRHDDDGVRRLADQGHLPA
;
A
#
# COMPACT_ATOMS: atom_id res chain seq x y z
N MET A 1 8.24 -8.08 -48.02
CA MET A 1 9.63 -8.49 -47.75
C MET A 1 9.81 -8.52 -46.25
N SER A 2 9.72 -9.70 -45.65
CA SER A 2 9.84 -9.90 -44.21
C SER A 2 11.32 -9.90 -43.83
N GLY A 3 11.78 -8.84 -43.18
CA GLY A 3 13.12 -8.80 -42.60
C GLY A 3 13.17 -9.79 -41.44
N THR A 4 13.92 -10.88 -41.61
CA THR A 4 14.27 -11.81 -40.55
C THR A 4 15.04 -11.06 -39.47
N ALA A 5 14.51 -10.99 -38.25
CA ALA A 5 15.25 -10.47 -37.10
C ALA A 5 16.56 -11.27 -36.93
N PRO A 6 17.68 -10.63 -36.56
CA PRO A 6 18.95 -11.33 -36.37
C PRO A 6 18.80 -12.44 -35.33
N ALA A 7 19.34 -13.62 -35.63
CA ALA A 7 19.17 -14.88 -34.90
C ALA A 7 19.79 -14.93 -33.47
N GLY A 8 20.00 -13.81 -32.80
CA GLY A 8 20.73 -13.71 -31.51
C GLY A 8 19.92 -13.23 -30.30
N ASP A 9 18.62 -12.97 -30.47
CA ASP A 9 17.80 -12.26 -29.46
C ASP A 9 16.83 -13.16 -28.67
N VAL A 10 16.90 -14.47 -28.89
CA VAL A 10 16.04 -15.46 -28.26
C VAL A 10 16.84 -16.66 -27.75
N ALA A 11 16.41 -17.21 -26.62
CA ALA A 11 16.98 -18.40 -26.01
C ALA A 11 15.98 -19.57 -26.08
N GLY A 12 16.48 -20.80 -26.17
CA GLY A 12 15.63 -21.99 -26.02
C GLY A 12 14.98 -22.04 -24.63
N CYS A 13 13.78 -22.60 -24.52
CA CYS A 13 13.21 -22.89 -23.21
C CYS A 13 13.74 -24.25 -22.70
N PRO A 14 14.48 -24.28 -21.58
CA PRO A 14 15.10 -25.50 -21.08
C PRO A 14 14.08 -26.52 -20.54
N GLU A 15 12.86 -26.07 -20.19
CA GLU A 15 11.82 -26.93 -19.61
C GLU A 15 11.01 -27.71 -20.65
N CYS A 16 10.93 -27.22 -21.89
CA CYS A 16 10.06 -27.80 -22.90
C CYS A 16 10.76 -28.17 -24.21
N ALA A 17 12.07 -27.92 -24.33
CA ALA A 17 12.86 -28.24 -25.52
C ALA A 17 12.19 -27.77 -26.83
N GLY A 18 11.52 -26.61 -26.79
CA GLY A 18 10.82 -26.04 -27.96
C GLY A 18 9.33 -26.39 -28.07
N SER A 19 8.80 -27.32 -27.27
CA SER A 19 7.37 -27.74 -27.34
C SER A 19 6.38 -26.76 -26.72
N GLY A 20 6.88 -25.79 -25.94
CA GLY A 20 6.06 -24.80 -25.23
C GLY A 20 5.70 -25.21 -23.79
N CYS A 21 5.71 -24.26 -22.86
CA CYS A 21 5.27 -24.43 -21.48
C CYS A 21 4.82 -23.07 -20.89
N PRO A 22 4.15 -23.03 -19.72
CA PRO A 22 3.76 -21.77 -19.08
C PRO A 22 4.93 -20.79 -18.86
N ARG A 23 6.16 -21.28 -18.64
CA ARG A 23 7.35 -20.43 -18.45
C ARG A 23 7.80 -19.68 -19.71
N CYS A 24 7.51 -20.21 -20.90
CA CYS A 24 7.80 -19.55 -22.18
C CYS A 24 6.52 -19.10 -22.90
N HIS A 25 5.41 -19.00 -22.17
CA HIS A 25 4.10 -18.66 -22.73
C HIS A 25 3.73 -19.53 -23.95
N TRP A 26 4.08 -20.82 -23.87
CA TRP A 26 3.83 -21.82 -24.91
C TRP A 26 4.54 -21.59 -26.25
N ARG A 27 5.62 -20.79 -26.27
CA ARG A 27 6.37 -20.47 -27.50
C ARG A 27 7.58 -21.36 -27.76
N GLY A 28 8.03 -22.14 -26.78
CA GLY A 28 9.24 -22.97 -26.88
C GLY A 28 10.56 -22.18 -26.81
N ARG A 29 10.48 -20.84 -26.90
CA ARG A 29 11.60 -19.89 -26.89
C ARG A 29 11.32 -18.77 -25.90
N ARG A 30 12.38 -18.10 -25.45
CA ARG A 30 12.37 -17.02 -24.45
C ARG A 30 13.09 -15.81 -25.00
N ARG A 31 12.64 -14.61 -24.65
CA ARG A 31 13.31 -13.35 -25.03
C ARG A 31 14.64 -13.25 -24.29
N ALA A 32 15.74 -13.07 -25.00
CA ALA A 32 17.07 -12.82 -24.45
C ALA A 32 17.44 -11.33 -24.58
N GLN A 33 16.52 -10.45 -24.14
CA GLN A 33 16.68 -9.00 -24.20
C GLN A 33 16.06 -8.35 -22.98
N ILE A 34 16.70 -7.29 -22.49
CA ILE A 34 16.14 -6.40 -21.46
C ILE A 34 16.18 -4.97 -21.98
N LEU A 35 15.08 -4.23 -21.85
CA LEU A 35 15.04 -2.80 -22.10
C LEU A 35 15.27 -2.05 -20.79
N LEU A 36 16.38 -1.32 -20.72
CA LEU A 36 16.67 -0.39 -19.63
C LEU A 36 16.18 1.00 -20.04
N THR A 37 15.37 1.64 -19.21
CA THR A 37 14.86 3.00 -19.47
C THR A 37 15.02 3.87 -18.25
N VAL A 38 15.62 5.05 -18.43
CA VAL A 38 15.65 6.09 -17.41
C VAL A 38 14.85 7.28 -17.90
N ALA A 39 13.94 7.77 -17.05
CA ALA A 39 13.15 8.95 -17.33
C ALA A 39 13.36 10.01 -16.24
N ASN A 40 13.52 11.26 -16.68
CA ASN A 40 13.48 12.41 -15.81
C ASN A 40 12.01 12.83 -15.62
N ARG A 41 11.48 12.61 -14.42
CA ARG A 41 10.06 12.84 -14.11
C ARG A 41 9.65 14.31 -14.28
N ASP A 42 10.58 15.24 -14.05
CA ASP A 42 10.30 16.68 -14.06
C ASP A 42 10.32 17.26 -15.48
N THR A 43 11.06 16.65 -16.40
CA THR A 43 11.20 17.14 -17.80
C THR A 43 10.54 16.25 -18.84
N GLY A 44 10.22 15.00 -18.48
CA GLY A 44 9.73 13.98 -19.41
C GLY A 44 10.81 13.47 -20.38
N ALA A 45 12.08 13.84 -20.20
CA ALA A 45 13.17 13.32 -21.01
C ALA A 45 13.40 11.83 -20.71
N VAL A 46 13.58 11.04 -21.77
CA VAL A 46 13.72 9.58 -21.66
C VAL A 46 14.93 9.11 -22.47
N ALA A 47 15.75 8.27 -21.86
CA ALA A 47 16.81 7.53 -22.53
C ALA A 47 16.64 6.04 -22.24
N SER A 48 16.66 5.23 -23.31
CA SER A 48 16.58 3.79 -23.20
C SER A 48 17.72 3.10 -23.94
N HIS A 49 18.07 1.92 -23.45
CA HIS A 49 19.06 1.04 -24.07
C HIS A 49 18.53 -0.39 -24.04
N ARG A 50 18.51 -1.03 -25.21
CA ARG A 50 18.19 -2.45 -25.35
C ARG A 50 19.46 -3.24 -25.12
N VAL A 51 19.48 -4.02 -24.03
CA VAL A 51 20.55 -4.95 -23.69
C VAL A 51 20.29 -6.27 -24.39
N THR A 52 21.29 -6.73 -25.13
CA THR A 52 21.37 -8.03 -25.81
C THR A 52 22.52 -8.84 -25.22
N PRO A 53 22.70 -10.12 -25.59
CA PRO A 53 23.83 -10.91 -25.10
C PRO A 53 25.20 -10.30 -25.44
N ALA A 54 25.30 -9.50 -26.51
CA ALA A 54 26.53 -8.83 -26.92
C ALA A 54 26.92 -7.65 -26.03
N ASP A 55 25.96 -7.08 -25.28
CA ASP A 55 26.18 -5.94 -24.38
C ASP A 55 26.65 -6.37 -22.98
N LEU A 56 26.67 -7.67 -22.69
CA LEU A 56 27.11 -8.21 -21.41
C LEU A 56 28.64 -8.28 -21.36
N ASP A 57 29.21 -7.73 -20.28
CA ASP A 57 30.64 -7.83 -19.95
C ASP A 57 30.84 -8.66 -18.67
N PRO A 58 31.04 -9.98 -18.79
CA PRO A 58 31.18 -10.88 -17.65
C PRO A 58 32.45 -10.65 -16.84
N ARG A 59 32.30 -10.56 -15.51
CA ARG A 59 33.39 -10.50 -14.53
C ARG A 59 33.23 -11.53 -13.42
N PRO A 60 34.33 -11.95 -12.75
CA PRO A 60 34.25 -12.82 -11.59
C PRO A 60 33.43 -12.18 -10.47
N ASP A 61 32.54 -12.96 -9.84
CA ASP A 61 31.78 -12.56 -8.65
C ASP A 61 32.56 -12.94 -7.38
N PRO A 62 32.77 -12.03 -6.42
CA PRO A 62 33.33 -12.37 -5.10
C PRO A 62 32.57 -13.49 -4.36
N ALA A 63 31.27 -13.65 -4.63
CA ALA A 63 30.47 -14.76 -4.08
C ALA A 63 30.64 -16.10 -4.85
N GLY A 64 31.50 -16.12 -5.87
CA GLY A 64 31.73 -17.25 -6.76
C GLY A 64 30.90 -17.20 -8.04
N GLY A 65 31.48 -17.67 -9.15
CA GLY A 65 30.85 -17.65 -10.47
C GLY A 65 31.14 -16.37 -11.26
N TRP A 66 30.25 -16.06 -12.21
CA TRP A 66 30.41 -14.93 -13.13
C TRP A 66 29.14 -14.09 -13.18
N VAL A 67 29.30 -12.78 -13.27
CA VAL A 67 28.21 -11.80 -13.33
C VAL A 67 28.51 -10.74 -14.39
N ALA A 68 27.48 -10.24 -15.06
CA ALA A 68 27.55 -9.01 -15.85
C ALA A 68 26.83 -7.89 -15.08
N ASP A 69 27.48 -6.73 -14.94
CA ASP A 69 26.97 -5.59 -14.18
C ASP A 69 26.41 -4.52 -15.11
N LEU A 70 25.10 -4.32 -15.10
CA LEU A 70 24.40 -3.34 -15.92
C LEU A 70 24.18 -2.00 -15.20
N THR A 71 24.61 -1.88 -13.94
CA THR A 71 24.46 -0.65 -13.15
C THR A 71 25.15 0.57 -13.79
N PRO A 72 26.37 0.45 -14.35
CA PRO A 72 27.00 1.57 -15.07
C PRO A 72 26.16 2.09 -16.23
N ARG A 73 25.51 1.19 -16.98
CA ARG A 73 24.64 1.56 -18.10
C ARG A 73 23.42 2.38 -17.63
N VAL A 74 22.83 2.01 -16.49
CA VAL A 74 21.72 2.80 -15.91
C VAL A 74 22.20 4.20 -15.52
N ARG A 75 23.41 4.34 -14.97
CA ARG A 75 23.99 5.65 -14.64
C ARG A 75 24.29 6.51 -15.88
N GLU A 76 24.76 5.91 -16.96
CA GLU A 76 24.95 6.59 -18.25
C GLU A 76 23.63 7.11 -18.83
N LEU A 77 22.58 6.29 -18.79
CA LEU A 77 21.23 6.70 -19.20
C LEU A 77 20.71 7.85 -18.32
N ALA A 78 20.92 7.77 -17.01
CA ALA A 78 20.53 8.82 -16.07
C ALA A 78 21.25 10.15 -16.34
N ALA A 79 22.55 10.12 -16.62
CA ALA A 79 23.31 11.30 -17.03
C ALA A 79 22.76 11.93 -18.33
N THR A 80 22.35 11.10 -19.29
CA THR A 80 21.80 11.54 -20.59
C THR A 80 20.52 12.37 -20.42
N VAL A 81 19.69 12.05 -19.44
CA VAL A 81 18.42 12.77 -19.17
C VAL A 81 18.51 13.75 -17.99
N ALA A 82 19.72 14.00 -17.49
CA ALA A 82 19.97 14.81 -16.29
C ALA A 82 19.12 14.37 -15.08
N ALA A 83 18.97 13.05 -14.89
CA ALA A 83 18.30 12.46 -13.75
C ALA A 83 19.31 12.02 -12.70
N ALA A 84 19.12 12.48 -11.47
CA ALA A 84 19.86 12.02 -10.31
C ALA A 84 19.21 10.75 -9.76
N LEU A 85 19.97 9.64 -9.78
CA LEU A 85 19.54 8.31 -9.36
C LEU A 85 20.69 7.60 -8.65
N ASP A 86 20.35 6.81 -7.63
CA ASP A 86 21.23 5.81 -7.05
C ASP A 86 20.60 4.43 -7.23
N PRO A 87 20.79 3.79 -8.41
CA PRO A 87 20.14 2.53 -8.71
C PRO A 87 20.74 1.38 -7.89
N ASP A 88 19.86 0.52 -7.37
CA ASP A 88 20.29 -0.77 -6.81
C ASP A 88 21.15 -1.55 -7.83
N PRO A 89 22.16 -2.31 -7.38
CA PRO A 89 23.00 -3.09 -8.27
C PRO A 89 22.20 -4.01 -9.19
N LEU A 90 22.36 -3.81 -10.51
CA LEU A 90 21.70 -4.61 -11.53
C LEU A 90 22.66 -5.65 -12.10
N LEU A 91 22.66 -6.82 -11.48
CA LEU A 91 23.56 -7.93 -11.84
C LEU A 91 22.82 -9.03 -12.61
N VAL A 92 23.37 -9.43 -13.75
CA VAL A 92 22.95 -10.62 -14.50
C VAL A 92 23.90 -11.76 -14.15
N ARG A 93 23.41 -12.74 -13.39
CA ARG A 93 24.19 -13.93 -13.01
C ARG A 93 24.26 -14.91 -14.17
N LEU A 94 25.48 -15.35 -14.49
CA LEU A 94 25.72 -16.31 -15.56
C LEU A 94 25.56 -17.75 -15.06
N PRO A 95 25.18 -18.69 -15.94
CA PRO A 95 25.06 -20.09 -15.56
C PRO A 95 26.43 -20.66 -15.15
N PRO A 96 26.48 -21.63 -14.22
CA PRO A 96 27.74 -22.20 -13.71
C PRO A 96 28.66 -22.80 -14.77
N GLN A 97 28.13 -23.12 -15.95
CA GLN A 97 28.85 -23.67 -17.10
C GLN A 97 29.61 -22.59 -17.89
N TRP A 98 29.24 -21.31 -17.78
CA TRP A 98 29.89 -20.23 -18.52
C TRP A 98 31.36 -20.09 -18.14
N ARG A 99 32.26 -20.05 -19.12
CA ARG A 99 33.68 -19.76 -18.95
C ARG A 99 34.19 -18.87 -20.09
N PRO A 100 35.21 -18.03 -19.86
CA PRO A 100 35.73 -17.12 -20.88
C PRO A 100 36.38 -17.85 -22.07
N ASP A 101 36.91 -19.06 -21.85
CA ASP A 101 37.60 -19.91 -22.82
C ASP A 101 36.68 -20.76 -23.71
N LEU A 102 35.37 -20.77 -23.44
CA LEU A 102 34.39 -21.48 -24.30
C LEU A 102 34.38 -20.92 -25.73
N PRO A 103 33.97 -21.73 -26.73
CA PRO A 103 33.69 -21.24 -28.07
C PRO A 103 32.73 -20.04 -28.07
N ALA A 104 32.91 -19.10 -29.01
CA ALA A 104 32.13 -17.86 -29.03
C ALA A 104 30.61 -18.10 -29.12
N ALA A 105 30.19 -19.13 -29.86
CA ALA A 105 28.79 -19.52 -29.97
C ALA A 105 28.21 -20.00 -28.62
N ASP A 106 28.96 -20.82 -27.88
CA ASP A 106 28.54 -21.35 -26.57
C ASP A 106 28.50 -20.25 -25.51
N ARG A 107 29.49 -19.33 -25.52
CA ARG A 107 29.44 -18.13 -24.67
C ARG A 107 28.20 -17.31 -24.96
N HIS A 108 27.92 -17.06 -26.23
CA HIS A 108 26.75 -16.28 -26.64
C HIS A 108 25.44 -16.94 -26.21
N ALA A 109 25.31 -18.26 -26.38
CA ALA A 109 24.13 -19.02 -25.93
C ALA A 109 23.92 -18.92 -24.41
N HIS A 110 24.98 -19.05 -23.62
CA HIS A 110 24.90 -18.90 -22.16
C HIS A 110 24.59 -17.47 -21.70
N LEU A 111 25.10 -16.46 -22.42
CA LEU A 111 24.75 -15.06 -22.19
C LEU A 111 23.27 -14.81 -22.50
N ALA A 112 22.76 -15.39 -23.59
CA ALA A 112 21.34 -15.33 -23.96
C ALA A 112 20.43 -16.00 -22.92
N ASP A 113 20.81 -17.17 -22.41
CA ASP A 113 20.08 -17.86 -21.34
C ASP A 113 20.05 -17.05 -20.04
N ALA A 114 21.19 -16.49 -19.62
CA ALA A 114 21.28 -15.65 -18.43
C ALA A 114 20.38 -14.41 -18.55
N LEU A 115 20.39 -13.77 -19.73
CA LEU A 115 19.57 -12.60 -20.01
C LEU A 115 18.08 -12.96 -20.07
N ALA A 116 17.72 -14.11 -20.64
CA ALA A 116 16.35 -14.60 -20.67
C ALA A 116 15.80 -14.92 -19.26
N ASP A 117 16.63 -15.45 -18.36
CA ASP A 117 16.23 -15.63 -16.96
C ASP A 117 16.11 -14.31 -16.20
N ALA A 118 17.00 -13.34 -16.47
CA ALA A 118 16.91 -11.99 -15.90
C ALA A 118 15.71 -11.18 -16.42
N ALA A 119 15.30 -11.41 -17.68
CA ALA A 119 14.15 -10.79 -18.33
C ALA A 119 12.81 -11.41 -17.92
N ARG A 120 12.79 -12.60 -17.29
CA ARG A 120 11.59 -13.39 -17.01
C ARG A 120 10.48 -12.60 -16.28
N ARG A 121 10.85 -11.77 -15.32
CA ARG A 121 9.87 -11.00 -14.51
C ARG A 121 9.65 -9.59 -15.03
N GLN A 122 10.72 -8.95 -15.51
CA GLN A 122 10.72 -7.55 -15.91
C GLN A 122 11.64 -7.37 -17.13
N PRO A 123 11.15 -7.69 -18.33
CA PRO A 123 11.88 -7.50 -19.57
C PRO A 123 12.02 -6.02 -19.95
N TRP A 124 11.17 -5.16 -19.40
CA TRP A 124 11.32 -3.70 -19.42
C TRP A 124 11.51 -3.20 -17.99
N ARG A 125 12.62 -2.52 -17.72
CA ARG A 125 12.92 -1.89 -16.43
C ARG A 125 12.96 -0.37 -16.58
N LEU A 126 12.21 0.33 -15.74
CA LEU A 126 12.10 1.78 -15.72
C LEU A 126 12.63 2.33 -14.40
N TRP A 127 13.50 3.34 -14.48
CA TRP A 127 13.90 4.17 -13.35
C TRP A 127 13.40 5.59 -13.54
N LEU A 128 12.76 6.14 -12.50
CA LEU A 128 12.27 7.50 -12.47
C LEU A 128 13.17 8.35 -11.58
N GLY A 129 13.89 9.31 -12.16
CA GLY A 129 14.73 10.25 -11.44
C GLY A 129 14.24 11.69 -11.52
N GLY A 130 14.64 12.51 -10.56
CA GLY A 130 14.49 13.96 -10.60
C GLY A 130 15.83 14.67 -10.87
N PRO A 131 15.86 16.01 -10.96
CA PRO A 131 17.08 16.78 -11.17
C PRO A 131 18.04 16.76 -9.97
N ALA A 132 17.53 16.39 -8.79
CA ALA A 132 18.30 16.30 -7.55
C ALA A 132 18.14 14.91 -6.92
N ALA A 133 19.24 14.38 -6.39
CA ALA A 133 19.21 13.11 -5.66
C ALA A 133 18.35 13.28 -4.40
N VAL A 134 17.55 12.27 -4.09
CA VAL A 134 16.85 12.22 -2.81
C VAL A 134 17.93 12.16 -1.71
N PRO A 135 17.93 13.08 -0.73
CA PRO A 135 18.93 13.05 0.33
C PRO A 135 18.84 11.71 1.09
N PRO A 136 19.99 11.13 1.48
CA PRO A 136 20.00 9.86 2.21
C PRO A 136 19.20 10.00 3.51
N VAL A 137 18.42 8.97 3.81
CA VAL A 137 17.62 8.92 5.05
C VAL A 137 18.55 8.64 6.21
N ASP A 138 18.67 9.57 7.16
CA ASP A 138 19.36 9.33 8.43
C ASP A 138 18.55 8.32 9.30
N PRO A 139 19.10 7.14 9.63
CA PRO A 139 18.43 6.15 10.47
C PRO A 139 18.05 6.71 11.86
N ALA A 140 18.86 7.59 12.45
CA ALA A 140 18.58 8.16 13.76
C ALA A 140 17.39 9.13 13.71
N ALA A 141 17.37 10.03 12.73
CA ALA A 141 16.21 10.89 12.47
C ALA A 141 14.94 10.08 12.17
N ARG A 142 15.06 8.97 11.42
CA ARG A 142 13.93 8.06 11.13
C ARG A 142 13.41 7.38 12.39
N LEU A 143 14.28 6.83 13.24
CA LEU A 143 13.90 6.25 14.52
C LEU A 143 13.19 7.27 15.40
N ALA A 144 13.73 8.49 15.52
CA ALA A 144 13.13 9.56 16.30
C ALA A 144 11.74 9.96 15.78
N ARG A 145 11.55 9.99 14.45
CA ARG A 145 10.24 10.24 13.83
C ARG A 145 9.23 9.13 14.17
N LEU A 146 9.63 7.87 14.01
CA LEU A 146 8.77 6.73 14.32
C LEU A 146 8.39 6.70 15.81
N CYS A 147 9.34 7.01 16.70
CA CYS A 147 9.10 7.10 18.13
C CYS A 147 8.05 8.17 18.48
N ARG A 148 8.22 9.39 17.95
CA ARG A 148 7.25 10.48 18.18
C ARG A 148 5.86 10.11 17.67
N LEU A 149 5.78 9.46 16.51
CA LEU A 149 4.51 9.09 15.94
C LEU A 149 3.85 7.94 16.70
N ALA A 150 4.59 6.95 17.22
CA ALA A 150 4.04 5.95 18.15
C ALA A 150 3.39 6.62 19.37
N ASP A 151 4.09 7.56 19.98
CA ASP A 151 3.60 8.30 21.15
C ASP A 151 2.32 9.11 20.79
N LEU A 152 2.28 9.78 19.64
CA LEU A 152 1.09 10.51 19.16
C LEU A 152 -0.08 9.58 18.79
N LEU A 153 0.22 8.43 18.19
CA LEU A 153 -0.78 7.45 17.79
C LEU A 153 -1.17 6.54 18.94
N LEU A 154 -0.62 6.66 20.14
CA LEU A 154 -0.92 5.75 21.27
C LEU A 154 -0.78 4.27 20.87
N VAL A 155 0.25 3.94 20.10
CA VAL A 155 0.62 2.58 19.68
C VAL A 155 2.06 2.29 20.09
N ASP A 156 2.40 1.01 20.15
CA ASP A 156 3.76 0.60 20.40
C ASP A 156 4.60 0.70 19.13
N LEU A 157 5.81 1.25 19.22
CA LEU A 157 6.84 1.02 18.20
C LEU A 157 7.68 -0.19 18.63
N VAL A 158 7.66 -1.25 17.83
CA VAL A 158 8.38 -2.50 18.09
C VAL A 158 9.56 -2.62 17.14
N VAL A 159 10.74 -2.78 17.71
CA VAL A 159 11.96 -3.20 17.03
C VAL A 159 12.23 -4.65 17.38
N GLU A 160 12.24 -5.53 16.39
CA GLU A 160 12.40 -6.97 16.59
C GLU A 160 13.61 -7.51 15.84
N VAL A 161 14.32 -8.42 16.48
CA VAL A 161 15.35 -9.26 15.84
C VAL A 161 15.00 -10.73 16.00
N ARG A 162 15.12 -11.50 14.91
CA ARG A 162 15.01 -12.97 14.93
C ARG A 162 16.25 -13.61 14.33
N ARG A 163 16.55 -14.82 14.79
CA ARG A 163 17.51 -15.72 14.13
C ARG A 163 16.86 -16.36 12.90
N HIS A 164 17.58 -16.36 11.78
CA HIS A 164 17.20 -17.01 10.54
C HIS A 164 18.43 -17.72 9.97
N GLY A 165 18.52 -19.03 10.24
CA GLY A 165 19.77 -19.78 10.11
C GLY A 165 20.85 -19.14 11.00
N ASP A 166 22.04 -18.92 10.43
CA ASP A 166 23.17 -18.29 11.12
C ASP A 166 23.12 -16.76 11.10
N THR A 167 22.08 -16.17 10.49
CA THR A 167 21.96 -14.71 10.35
C THR A 167 20.90 -14.13 11.27
N LEU A 168 21.08 -12.86 11.65
CA LEU A 168 20.04 -12.08 12.31
C LEU A 168 19.27 -11.25 11.29
N ARG A 169 17.97 -11.12 11.54
CA ARG A 169 17.08 -10.30 10.71
C ARG A 169 16.34 -9.33 11.62
N TRP A 170 16.27 -8.07 11.20
CA TRP A 170 15.69 -6.95 11.93
C TRP A 170 14.42 -6.43 11.26
N ALA A 171 13.42 -6.07 12.05
CA ALA A 171 12.18 -5.45 11.57
C ALA A 171 11.73 -4.34 12.54
N VAL A 172 11.10 -3.31 11.99
CA VAL A 172 10.53 -2.17 12.74
C VAL A 172 9.06 -2.04 12.34
N ARG A 173 8.15 -1.89 13.31
CA ARG A 173 6.71 -1.80 13.05
C ARG A 173 5.92 -1.19 14.20
N TYR A 174 4.69 -0.79 13.95
CA TYR A 174 3.73 -0.46 14.99
C TYR A 174 2.87 -1.66 15.38
N GLU A 175 2.53 -1.72 16.67
CA GLU A 175 1.60 -2.68 17.25
C GLU A 175 0.61 -1.99 18.19
N VAL A 176 -0.62 -2.51 18.28
CA VAL A 176 -1.53 -2.07 19.33
C VAL A 176 -1.03 -2.64 20.67
N PRO A 177 -1.04 -1.87 21.78
CA PRO A 177 -0.64 -2.38 23.07
C PRO A 177 -1.33 -3.70 23.43
N GLY A 178 -0.55 -4.68 23.88
CA GLY A 178 -1.03 -6.03 24.20
C GLY A 178 -1.21 -6.96 22.98
N SER A 179 -0.73 -6.57 21.79
CA SER A 179 -0.68 -7.46 20.64
C SER A 179 0.31 -8.62 20.89
N PRO A 180 -0.01 -9.86 20.49
CA PRO A 180 0.93 -10.97 20.57
C PRO A 180 2.07 -10.79 19.55
N VAL A 181 3.17 -11.50 19.77
CA VAL A 181 4.28 -11.54 18.82
C VAL A 181 3.80 -12.23 17.52
N PRO A 182 3.99 -11.62 16.33
CA PRO A 182 3.51 -12.18 15.08
C PRO A 182 4.09 -13.58 14.81
N ALA A 183 3.21 -14.54 14.52
CA ALA A 183 3.59 -15.86 14.03
C ALA A 183 3.85 -15.83 12.51
N GLY A 184 4.71 -16.71 12.01
CA GLY A 184 4.95 -16.87 10.58
C GLY A 184 6.26 -16.26 10.07
N PRO A 185 6.50 -16.35 8.74
CA PRO A 185 7.79 -16.04 8.13
C PRO A 185 8.22 -14.61 8.43
N PHE A 186 9.44 -14.49 8.98
CA PHE A 186 10.02 -13.22 9.34
C PHE A 186 10.84 -12.67 8.16
N VAL A 187 10.32 -11.62 7.52
CA VAL A 187 11.06 -10.86 6.52
C VAL A 187 11.71 -9.69 7.24
N GLY A 188 13.04 -9.63 7.22
CA GLY A 188 13.78 -8.57 7.89
C GLY A 188 15.07 -8.18 7.19
N SER A 189 15.61 -7.05 7.63
CA SER A 189 16.86 -6.46 7.16
C SER A 189 18.07 -7.03 7.91
N PRO A 190 19.28 -6.99 7.33
CA PRO A 190 20.49 -7.55 7.96
C PRO A 190 20.88 -6.86 9.28
N ASP A 191 20.56 -5.58 9.42
CA ASP A 191 20.84 -4.75 10.61
C ASP A 191 19.72 -3.73 10.85
N LEU A 192 19.77 -3.07 12.02
CA LEU A 192 18.74 -2.11 12.44
C LEU A 192 18.77 -0.81 11.62
N ALA A 193 19.94 -0.33 11.23
CA ALA A 193 20.04 0.90 10.44
C ALA A 193 19.39 0.73 9.07
N THR A 194 19.67 -0.39 8.40
CA THR A 194 19.05 -0.81 7.14
C THR A 194 17.54 -1.00 7.32
N ALA A 195 17.10 -1.61 8.43
CA ALA A 195 15.67 -1.72 8.73
C ALA A 195 15.00 -0.35 8.83
N LEU A 196 15.60 0.60 9.55
CA LEU A 196 15.06 1.95 9.70
C LEU A 196 15.01 2.71 8.36
N VAL A 197 16.08 2.66 7.56
CA VAL A 197 16.11 3.31 6.23
C VAL A 197 14.97 2.78 5.34
N ARG A 198 14.73 1.47 5.38
CA ARG A 198 13.72 0.80 4.54
C ARG A 198 12.30 0.89 5.07
N THR A 199 12.09 1.17 6.34
CA THR A 199 10.75 1.24 6.94
C THR A 199 10.30 2.69 7.07
N ASP A 200 9.37 3.09 6.21
CA ASP A 200 8.63 4.33 6.40
C ASP A 200 7.43 4.17 7.35
N VAL A 201 6.64 5.23 7.48
CA VAL A 201 5.50 5.23 8.40
C VAL A 201 4.39 4.31 7.91
N PRO A 202 3.91 4.41 6.65
CA PRO A 202 3.01 3.42 6.06
C PRO A 202 3.50 1.98 6.21
N ASP A 203 4.77 1.70 5.92
CA ASP A 203 5.36 0.38 6.07
C ASP A 203 5.28 -0.13 7.52
N ALA A 204 5.57 0.74 8.50
CA ALA A 204 5.48 0.38 9.90
C ALA A 204 4.03 0.11 10.35
N LEU A 205 3.04 0.77 9.74
CA LEU A 205 1.61 0.59 10.03
C LEU A 205 1.02 -0.65 9.34
N THR A 206 1.61 -1.09 8.23
CA THR A 206 1.17 -2.27 7.48
C THR A 206 1.05 -3.51 8.36
N GLY A 207 -0.11 -4.18 8.30
CA GLY A 207 -0.49 -5.36 9.08
C GLY A 207 -0.90 -5.08 10.53
N LEU A 208 -1.09 -3.82 10.94
CA LEU A 208 -1.52 -3.47 12.30
C LEU A 208 -2.86 -4.13 12.67
N ALA A 209 -3.82 -4.21 11.75
CA ALA A 209 -5.12 -4.83 11.93
C ALA A 209 -5.03 -6.33 12.17
N GLU A 210 -4.16 -7.02 11.44
CA GLU A 210 -3.94 -8.45 11.61
C GLU A 210 -3.26 -8.77 12.94
N ARG A 211 -2.18 -8.03 13.28
CA ARG A 211 -1.42 -8.25 14.53
C ARG A 211 -2.24 -7.91 15.78
N GLY A 212 -3.04 -6.83 15.72
CA GLY A 212 -3.87 -6.38 16.84
C GLY A 212 -5.23 -7.05 16.94
N LEU A 213 -5.55 -8.05 16.09
CA LEU A 213 -6.89 -8.64 16.01
C LEU A 213 -7.35 -9.25 17.34
N THR A 214 -6.42 -9.83 18.11
CA THR A 214 -6.69 -10.45 19.41
C THR A 214 -6.35 -9.55 20.61
N ALA A 215 -5.81 -8.35 20.37
CA ALA A 215 -5.50 -7.41 21.42
C ALA A 215 -6.79 -6.92 22.12
N PRO A 216 -6.74 -6.67 23.45
CA PRO A 216 -7.90 -6.19 24.18
C PRO A 216 -8.28 -4.78 23.72
N ALA A 217 -9.55 -4.60 23.33
CA ALA A 217 -10.08 -3.26 23.07
C ALA A 217 -10.28 -2.53 24.38
N ARG A 218 -9.69 -1.34 24.53
CA ARG A 218 -9.83 -0.49 25.71
C ARG A 218 -10.18 0.93 25.31
N LEU A 219 -10.94 1.61 26.16
CA LEU A 219 -11.23 3.03 26.01
C LEU A 219 -9.97 3.85 26.33
N LEU A 220 -9.93 5.09 25.85
CA LEU A 220 -8.94 6.06 26.32
C LEU A 220 -9.42 6.70 27.62
N GLU A 221 -8.48 6.99 28.51
CA GLU A 221 -8.76 7.80 29.71
C GLU A 221 -9.36 9.17 29.34
N ALA A 222 -10.33 9.64 30.13
CA ALA A 222 -11.22 10.74 29.78
C ALA A 222 -10.52 12.09 29.48
N GLY A 223 -9.26 12.26 29.92
CA GLY A 223 -8.45 13.46 29.65
C GLY A 223 -7.72 13.48 28.30
N LEU A 224 -7.74 12.38 27.54
CA LEU A 224 -7.07 12.25 26.24
C LEU A 224 -8.03 12.23 25.05
N ALA A 225 -9.33 12.10 25.30
CA ALA A 225 -10.37 12.20 24.29
C ALA A 225 -10.79 13.67 24.11
N PHE A 226 -10.68 14.21 22.89
CA PHE A 226 -11.27 15.51 22.59
C PHE A 226 -12.80 15.37 22.55
N PRO A 227 -13.57 16.24 23.24
CA PRO A 227 -15.03 16.21 23.12
C PRO A 227 -15.46 16.49 21.67
N GLY A 228 -16.24 15.56 21.12
CA GLY A 228 -16.53 15.45 19.68
C GLY A 228 -17.52 16.46 19.12
N ALA A 229 -17.08 17.69 18.89
CA ALA A 229 -17.75 18.63 17.99
C ALA A 229 -16.78 19.12 16.90
N PRO A 230 -17.12 18.96 15.61
CA PRO A 230 -16.39 19.64 14.54
C PRO A 230 -16.71 21.16 14.59
N PRO A 231 -15.75 22.08 14.39
CA PRO A 231 -16.01 23.51 14.52
C PRO A 231 -16.98 23.99 13.41
N GLY A 232 -18.16 24.46 13.81
CA GLY A 232 -19.26 24.83 12.91
C GLY A 232 -19.90 26.20 13.17
N GLY A 233 -19.24 27.10 13.91
CA GLY A 233 -19.68 28.50 14.05
C GLY A 233 -19.04 29.42 13.01
N PRO A 234 -19.68 30.55 12.61
CA PRO A 234 -19.09 31.50 11.67
C PRO A 234 -17.80 32.08 12.26
N MET A 235 -16.68 31.90 11.55
CA MET A 235 -15.40 32.48 11.94
C MET A 235 -15.48 34.00 11.84
N GLY A 236 -15.53 34.68 13.00
CA GLY A 236 -14.98 36.02 13.10
C GLY A 236 -13.45 35.98 12.88
N PRO A 237 -12.82 37.11 12.51
CA PRO A 237 -11.38 37.14 12.30
C PRO A 237 -10.67 36.71 13.59
N VAL A 238 -9.85 35.68 13.47
CA VAL A 238 -9.02 35.15 14.57
C VAL A 238 -7.98 36.22 14.93
N PRO A 239 -7.88 36.70 16.18
CA PRO A 239 -6.77 37.52 16.61
C PRO A 239 -5.51 36.66 16.60
N SER A 240 -4.46 37.13 15.95
CA SER A 240 -3.18 36.42 15.76
C SER A 240 -2.34 36.27 17.04
N ASP A 241 -2.91 36.36 18.23
CA ASP A 241 -2.18 36.18 19.49
C ASP A 241 -3.04 35.46 20.53
N GLY A 242 -2.63 34.23 20.86
CA GLY A 242 -3.36 33.40 21.81
C GLY A 242 -2.90 31.95 21.82
N SER A 243 -1.60 31.71 21.94
CA SER A 243 -1.06 30.38 22.22
C SER A 243 -1.70 29.80 23.49
N PRO A 244 -2.18 28.54 23.50
CA PRO A 244 -2.46 27.87 24.76
C PRO A 244 -1.12 27.65 25.47
N ARG A 245 -0.97 28.25 26.66
CA ARG A 245 0.22 28.14 27.49
C ARG A 245 0.60 26.66 27.71
N PRO A 246 1.82 26.24 27.39
CA PRO A 246 2.34 24.95 27.85
C PRO A 246 2.46 24.98 29.38
N ARG A 247 2.22 23.83 30.03
CA ARG A 247 2.53 23.64 31.45
C ARG A 247 4.02 23.98 31.69
N PRO A 248 4.37 24.67 32.80
CA PRO A 248 5.73 25.12 33.05
C PRO A 248 6.70 23.93 33.16
N GLY A 249 7.84 24.06 32.48
CA GLY A 249 8.82 23.02 32.30
C GLY A 249 9.51 22.54 33.58
N GLY A 250 9.78 21.24 33.62
CA GLY A 250 11.02 20.74 34.20
C GLY A 250 12.21 21.21 33.34
N PRO A 251 13.41 21.37 33.93
CA PRO A 251 14.51 22.06 33.28
C PRO A 251 14.86 21.42 31.94
N LEU A 252 14.91 22.26 30.90
CA LEU A 252 15.62 21.97 29.66
C LEU A 252 17.06 21.64 30.04
N THR A 253 17.42 20.36 30.03
CA THR A 253 18.81 19.94 30.11
C THR A 253 19.54 20.55 28.91
N PRO A 254 20.64 21.30 29.13
CA PRO A 254 21.44 21.82 28.04
C PRO A 254 21.95 20.65 27.20
N VAL A 255 21.90 20.82 25.87
CA VAL A 255 22.58 19.93 24.92
C VAL A 255 24.04 19.86 25.33
N PRO A 256 24.58 18.69 25.72
CA PRO A 256 25.99 18.59 26.07
C PRO A 256 26.83 18.87 24.81
N PRO A 257 28.01 19.48 24.96
CA PRO A 257 28.88 19.75 23.82
C PRO A 257 29.24 18.44 23.12
N ALA A 258 29.51 18.54 21.82
CA ALA A 258 29.83 17.44 20.92
C ALA A 258 31.07 16.64 21.37
N GLY A 259 30.86 15.71 22.30
CA GLY A 259 31.77 14.63 22.64
C GLY A 259 30.99 13.33 22.51
N HIS A 260 31.39 12.47 21.57
CA HIS A 260 30.83 11.15 21.25
C HIS A 260 29.47 10.83 21.90
N VAL A 261 28.40 11.43 21.35
CA VAL A 261 27.05 10.95 21.63
C VAL A 261 26.93 9.58 20.97
N ASP A 262 26.90 8.54 21.79
CA ASP A 262 26.67 7.16 21.35
C ASP A 262 25.44 7.15 20.43
N ASP A 263 25.62 6.75 19.16
CA ASP A 263 24.57 6.69 18.16
C ASP A 263 23.35 5.94 18.72
N PRO A 264 22.16 6.58 18.81
CA PRO A 264 20.98 6.00 19.45
C PRO A 264 20.55 4.70 18.78
N VAL A 265 20.78 4.55 17.47
CA VAL A 265 20.48 3.32 16.72
C VAL A 265 21.40 2.19 17.19
N ARG A 266 22.72 2.43 17.22
CA ARG A 266 23.69 1.44 17.72
C ARG A 266 23.47 1.08 19.19
N ARG A 267 23.07 2.05 20.02
CA ARG A 267 22.75 1.79 21.44
C ARG A 267 21.53 0.87 21.56
N LEU A 268 20.46 1.15 20.81
CA LEU A 268 19.26 0.31 20.78
C LEU A 268 19.58 -1.09 20.25
N GLU A 269 20.33 -1.18 19.16
CA GLU A 269 20.74 -2.44 18.56
C GLU A 269 21.53 -3.31 19.54
N ARG A 270 22.56 -2.75 20.20
CA ARG A 270 23.33 -3.45 21.22
C ARG A 270 22.45 -3.97 22.36
N ARG A 271 21.49 -3.16 22.82
CA ARG A 271 20.61 -3.54 23.94
C ARG A 271 19.64 -4.67 23.55
N VAL A 272 19.10 -4.64 22.34
CA VAL A 272 18.25 -5.72 21.83
C VAL A 272 19.05 -7.01 21.60
N ARG A 273 20.29 -6.91 21.08
CA ARG A 273 21.18 -8.07 20.92
C ARG A 273 21.54 -8.71 22.26
N ALA A 274 21.71 -7.91 23.32
CA ALA A 274 21.99 -8.45 24.66
C ALA A 274 20.86 -9.37 25.16
N GLU A 275 19.60 -9.12 24.76
CA GLU A 275 18.47 -9.98 25.12
C GLU A 275 18.44 -11.33 24.36
N LEU A 276 19.26 -11.52 23.33
CA LEU A 276 19.36 -12.81 22.63
C LEU A 276 20.12 -13.86 23.43
N VAL A 277 20.97 -13.43 24.36
CA VAL A 277 21.83 -14.30 25.17
C VAL A 277 21.19 -14.45 26.56
N ALA A 278 20.68 -15.64 26.88
CA ALA A 278 20.09 -15.90 28.20
C ALA A 278 21.20 -16.06 29.25
N PRO A 279 21.17 -15.32 30.39
CA PRO A 279 22.25 -15.40 31.37
C PRO A 279 22.33 -16.72 32.16
N VAL A 280 21.33 -17.62 32.09
CA VAL A 280 21.15 -18.68 33.10
C VAL A 280 20.98 -20.11 32.53
N GLU A 281 20.65 -20.32 31.25
CA GLU A 281 20.28 -21.67 30.74
C GLU A 281 21.01 -22.13 29.47
N GLY A 282 22.01 -21.38 28.99
CA GLY A 282 22.90 -21.84 27.89
C GLY A 282 22.23 -22.08 26.53
N THR A 283 20.94 -21.78 26.37
CA THR A 283 20.22 -21.89 25.10
C THR A 283 19.97 -20.50 24.52
N ASP A 284 20.45 -20.30 23.30
CA ASP A 284 20.23 -19.07 22.54
C ASP A 284 18.73 -18.84 22.30
N ARG A 285 18.26 -17.62 22.53
CA ARG A 285 16.85 -17.27 22.27
C ARG A 285 16.59 -17.16 20.76
N PRO A 286 15.40 -17.59 20.28
CA PRO A 286 15.02 -17.46 18.86
C PRO A 286 14.90 -16.00 18.38
N GLY A 287 14.75 -15.04 19.30
CA GLY A 287 14.67 -13.62 18.99
C GLY A 287 14.60 -12.73 20.22
N ALA A 288 14.52 -11.42 19.99
CA ALA A 288 14.36 -10.39 21.01
C ALA A 288 13.59 -9.19 20.45
N GLN A 289 12.99 -8.39 21.34
CA GLN A 289 12.26 -7.17 21.00
C GLN A 289 12.64 -6.01 21.92
N ALA A 290 12.63 -4.80 21.36
CA ALA A 290 12.46 -3.56 22.10
C ALA A 290 11.13 -2.93 21.71
N THR A 291 10.31 -2.62 22.71
CA THR A 291 9.00 -1.99 22.54
C THR A 291 9.06 -0.60 23.14
N ARG A 292 8.82 0.44 22.33
CA ARG A 292 8.60 1.79 22.85
C ARG A 292 7.13 1.98 23.20
N ARG A 293 6.87 2.33 24.45
CA ARG A 293 5.54 2.61 25.01
C ARG A 293 5.65 3.71 26.05
N ASP A 294 4.73 4.66 26.05
CA ASP A 294 4.71 5.81 26.97
C ASP A 294 6.04 6.57 27.01
N GLY A 295 6.69 6.73 25.86
CA GLY A 295 7.99 7.40 25.79
C GLY A 295 9.20 6.58 26.26
N HIS A 296 9.00 5.35 26.75
CA HIS A 296 10.04 4.48 27.32
C HIS A 296 10.29 3.23 26.47
N TRP A 297 11.54 2.74 26.46
CA TRP A 297 11.90 1.47 25.81
C TRP A 297 11.88 0.32 26.80
N TRP A 298 11.17 -0.75 26.44
CA TRP A 298 11.07 -2.00 27.17
C TRP A 298 11.75 -3.10 26.37
N HIS A 299 12.68 -3.84 26.98
CA HIS A 299 13.46 -4.87 26.30
C HIS A 299 13.02 -6.27 26.78
N SER A 300 12.87 -7.20 25.85
CA SER A 300 12.38 -8.55 26.15
C SER A 300 12.93 -9.57 25.17
N GLY A 301 13.46 -10.68 25.67
CA GLY A 301 13.72 -11.85 24.83
C GLY A 301 12.45 -12.53 24.36
N LEU A 302 12.54 -13.30 23.28
CA LEU A 302 11.47 -14.14 22.77
C LEU A 302 11.73 -15.61 23.11
N ARG A 303 10.69 -16.35 23.47
CA ARG A 303 10.75 -17.80 23.72
C ARG A 303 9.73 -18.54 22.87
N ALA A 304 10.10 -19.74 22.42
CA ALA A 304 9.16 -20.70 21.86
C ALA A 304 8.52 -21.53 22.99
N PRO A 305 7.29 -22.04 22.82
CA PRO A 305 6.68 -22.94 23.78
C PRO A 305 7.47 -24.25 23.85
N ALA A 306 7.53 -24.87 25.03
CA ALA A 306 8.28 -26.10 25.27
C ALA A 306 7.79 -27.31 24.45
N ARG A 307 6.57 -27.24 23.88
CA ARG A 307 6.01 -28.25 23.00
C ARG A 307 5.36 -27.57 21.78
N PRO A 308 5.76 -27.89 20.54
CA PRO A 308 5.08 -27.37 19.36
C PRO A 308 3.71 -28.04 19.25
N ASP A 309 2.63 -27.25 19.28
CA ASP A 309 1.29 -27.73 18.95
C ASP A 309 1.20 -28.02 17.44
N GLY A 310 1.54 -29.26 17.06
CA GLY A 310 1.37 -29.80 15.72
C GLY A 310 2.40 -29.31 14.68
N PRO A 311 2.28 -29.79 13.42
CA PRO A 311 3.17 -29.41 12.34
C PRO A 311 2.79 -28.01 11.85
N ARG A 312 3.29 -26.98 12.54
CA ARG A 312 3.41 -25.63 11.99
C ARG A 312 4.85 -25.42 11.59
N ASP A 313 5.09 -24.93 10.38
CA ASP A 313 6.45 -24.69 9.87
C ASP A 313 7.25 -23.68 10.72
N GLN A 314 6.60 -22.93 11.62
CA GLN A 314 7.27 -22.06 12.61
C GLN A 314 6.52 -22.01 13.96
N PRO A 315 7.24 -22.01 15.11
CA PRO A 315 6.63 -21.91 16.43
C PRO A 315 6.11 -20.49 16.72
N THR A 316 4.96 -20.40 17.39
CA THR A 316 4.49 -19.13 17.98
C THR A 316 5.50 -18.68 19.04
N LEU A 317 5.91 -17.41 19.03
CA LEU A 317 6.83 -16.85 20.01
C LEU A 317 6.09 -16.03 21.06
N TYR A 318 6.67 -15.93 22.26
CA TYR A 318 6.14 -15.13 23.36
C TYR A 318 7.24 -14.28 23.97
N ARG A 319 6.87 -13.08 24.44
CA ARG A 319 7.78 -12.20 25.19
C ARG A 319 8.07 -12.81 26.56
N VAL A 320 9.32 -12.77 27.00
CA VAL A 320 9.71 -13.19 28.36
C VAL A 320 9.14 -12.24 29.40
N VAL A 321 9.20 -10.94 29.09
CA VAL A 321 8.63 -9.85 29.88
C VAL A 321 7.69 -9.05 28.97
N GLU A 322 6.43 -8.94 29.36
CA GLU A 322 5.47 -8.08 28.67
C GLU A 322 5.61 -6.63 29.20
N PRO A 323 5.65 -5.60 28.34
CA PRO A 323 5.61 -4.22 28.79
C PRO A 323 4.31 -3.94 29.57
N PRO A 324 4.35 -3.12 30.63
CA PRO A 324 3.17 -2.82 31.43
C PRO A 324 2.09 -2.11 30.60
N ASP A 325 0.83 -2.24 31.01
CA ASP A 325 -0.29 -1.53 30.38
C ASP A 325 0.00 -0.02 30.37
N PRO A 326 -0.17 0.66 29.22
CA PRO A 326 0.09 2.08 29.14
C PRO A 326 -0.93 2.90 29.93
N ALA A 327 -0.47 4.03 30.49
CA ALA A 327 -1.26 4.86 31.40
C ALA A 327 -2.48 5.53 30.76
N TYR A 328 -2.53 5.58 29.43
CA TYR A 328 -3.65 6.16 28.67
C TYR A 328 -4.81 5.20 28.41
N LEU A 329 -4.64 3.90 28.69
CA LEU A 329 -5.70 2.91 28.49
C LEU A 329 -6.57 2.82 29.73
N GLY A 330 -7.86 3.10 29.53
CA GLY A 330 -8.90 2.88 30.52
C GLY A 330 -9.53 1.49 30.42
N GLU A 331 -10.82 1.41 30.72
CA GLU A 331 -11.56 0.16 30.81
C GLU A 331 -11.67 -0.60 29.47
N VAL A 332 -11.81 -1.92 29.56
CA VAL A 332 -12.04 -2.79 28.40
C VAL A 332 -13.39 -2.45 27.78
N VAL A 333 -13.39 -2.21 26.46
CA VAL A 333 -14.60 -1.88 25.69
C VAL A 333 -15.64 -2.99 25.85
N PRO A 334 -16.86 -2.69 26.32
CA PRO A 334 -17.94 -3.65 26.41
C PRO A 334 -18.23 -4.28 25.05
N GLY A 335 -18.36 -5.61 25.03
CA GLY A 335 -18.64 -6.33 23.79
C GLY A 335 -19.27 -7.69 24.04
N GLY A 336 -20.27 -8.03 23.22
CA GLY A 336 -20.89 -9.35 23.24
C GLY A 336 -20.06 -10.36 22.43
N PRO A 337 -20.13 -11.66 22.75
CA PRO A 337 -19.58 -12.69 21.88
C PRO A 337 -20.25 -12.62 20.49
N CYS A 338 -19.48 -12.84 19.44
CA CYS A 338 -20.05 -12.92 18.09
C CYS A 338 -20.95 -14.16 17.99
N PRO A 339 -22.24 -14.02 17.59
CA PRO A 339 -23.16 -15.16 17.51
C PRO A 339 -22.70 -16.24 16.51
N ASP A 340 -21.97 -15.82 15.47
CA ASP A 340 -21.46 -16.71 14.41
C ASP A 340 -20.13 -17.40 14.75
N CYS A 341 -19.47 -17.04 15.85
CA CYS A 341 -18.18 -17.60 16.26
C CYS A 341 -18.32 -18.27 17.63
N ARG A 342 -18.25 -19.60 17.71
CA ARG A 342 -18.04 -20.30 19.01
C ARG A 342 -16.55 -20.55 19.24
N ALA A 343 -16.17 -20.64 20.51
CA ALA A 343 -14.96 -20.04 21.07
C ALA A 343 -13.58 -20.45 20.51
N GLU A 344 -13.41 -21.55 19.76
CA GLU A 344 -12.04 -22.07 19.55
C GLU A 344 -11.71 -22.59 18.14
N SER A 345 -12.68 -22.72 17.23
CA SER A 345 -12.41 -23.24 15.88
C SER A 345 -12.80 -22.25 14.77
N LEU A 346 -12.04 -22.24 13.67
CA LEU A 346 -12.34 -21.50 12.42
C LEU A 346 -13.58 -22.07 11.69
N THR A 347 -14.65 -22.35 12.42
CA THR A 347 -15.90 -22.90 11.91
C THR A 347 -16.94 -21.80 11.78
N ARG A 348 -17.67 -21.80 10.66
CA ARG A 348 -18.77 -20.87 10.37
C ARG A 348 -20.07 -21.65 10.22
N ALA A 349 -21.21 -20.99 10.44
CA ALA A 349 -22.50 -21.50 9.98
C ALA A 349 -22.41 -21.86 8.49
N CYS A 350 -22.82 -23.07 8.16
CA CYS A 350 -22.92 -23.52 6.78
C CYS A 350 -24.12 -22.83 6.13
N ARG A 351 -24.03 -22.50 4.84
CA ARG A 351 -25.16 -21.90 4.12
C ARG A 351 -26.40 -22.80 4.11
N CYS A 352 -26.25 -24.12 4.31
CA CYS A 352 -27.37 -25.04 4.45
C CYS A 352 -28.24 -24.81 5.71
N VAL A 353 -27.82 -23.90 6.60
CA VAL A 353 -28.56 -23.51 7.81
C VAL A 353 -29.48 -22.31 7.57
N ALA A 354 -29.36 -21.62 6.42
CA ALA A 354 -30.24 -20.52 6.06
C ALA A 354 -31.66 -21.05 5.81
N GLY A 355 -32.47 -21.14 6.87
CA GLY A 355 -33.82 -21.71 6.84
C GLY A 355 -34.18 -22.64 8.00
N GLY A 356 -33.25 -22.96 8.92
CA GLY A 356 -33.55 -23.79 10.09
C GLY A 356 -32.50 -24.88 10.36
N ARG A 357 -32.93 -26.15 10.47
CA ARG A 357 -32.02 -27.26 10.79
C ARG A 357 -31.05 -27.53 9.60
N PRO A 358 -29.78 -27.82 9.88
CA PRO A 358 -28.81 -28.14 8.83
C PRO A 358 -29.21 -29.39 8.07
N ALA A 359 -29.04 -29.35 6.75
CA ALA A 359 -29.15 -30.53 5.90
C ALA A 359 -28.15 -31.61 6.36
N THR A 360 -28.66 -32.79 6.71
CA THR A 360 -27.92 -33.93 7.27
C THR A 360 -26.84 -34.47 6.34
N ASP A 361 -26.98 -34.25 5.03
CA ASP A 361 -26.14 -34.70 3.93
C ASP A 361 -25.26 -33.59 3.33
N CYS A 362 -25.20 -32.40 3.93
CA CYS A 362 -24.46 -31.29 3.32
C CYS A 362 -22.94 -31.55 3.26
N ASP A 363 -22.37 -31.65 2.05
CA ASP A 363 -20.93 -31.92 1.82
C ASP A 363 -19.96 -30.98 2.54
N ARG A 364 -20.40 -29.75 2.84
CA ARG A 364 -19.58 -28.72 3.47
C ARG A 364 -19.53 -28.83 5.00
N CYS A 365 -20.60 -29.30 5.62
CA CYS A 365 -20.69 -29.39 7.08
C CYS A 365 -20.97 -30.79 7.63
N ARG A 366 -21.23 -31.77 6.76
CA ARG A 366 -21.60 -33.16 7.10
C ARG A 366 -22.68 -33.22 8.16
N GLY A 367 -23.78 -32.50 7.96
CA GLY A 367 -24.90 -32.44 8.91
C GLY A 367 -24.69 -31.59 10.17
N THR A 368 -23.48 -31.10 10.45
CA THR A 368 -23.22 -30.29 11.67
C THR A 368 -23.75 -28.85 11.59
N GLY A 369 -24.17 -28.41 10.41
CA GLY A 369 -24.51 -27.02 10.14
C GLY A 369 -23.33 -26.06 10.22
N ARG A 370 -22.09 -26.56 10.32
CA ARG A 370 -20.89 -25.74 10.38
C ARG A 370 -19.77 -26.25 9.47
N ARG A 371 -19.08 -25.32 8.79
CA ARG A 371 -17.94 -25.64 7.92
C ARG A 371 -16.70 -24.90 8.36
N ARG A 372 -15.51 -25.50 8.20
CA ARG A 372 -14.25 -24.76 8.32
C ARG A 372 -14.17 -23.72 7.20
N SER A 373 -13.67 -22.53 7.49
CA SER A 373 -13.47 -21.48 6.50
C SER A 373 -12.17 -20.74 6.76
N ALA A 374 -11.35 -20.62 5.72
CA ALA A 374 -10.12 -19.82 5.76
C ALA A 374 -10.39 -18.30 5.76
N LEU A 375 -11.62 -17.87 5.48
CA LEU A 375 -11.98 -16.46 5.43
C LEU A 375 -12.24 -15.93 6.86
N ARG A 376 -12.16 -14.60 7.06
CA ARG A 376 -12.54 -13.90 8.31
C ARG A 376 -14.07 -13.76 8.48
N CYS A 377 -14.61 -14.04 9.67
CA CYS A 377 -16.06 -14.02 9.94
C CYS A 377 -16.71 -12.74 9.39
N ALA A 378 -17.77 -12.86 8.58
CA ALA A 378 -18.41 -11.70 7.96
C ALA A 378 -19.13 -10.77 8.96
N THR A 379 -19.35 -11.24 10.19
CA THR A 379 -20.05 -10.51 11.25
C THR A 379 -19.08 -9.78 12.17
N CYS A 380 -18.05 -10.47 12.67
CA CYS A 380 -17.08 -9.87 13.60
C CYS A 380 -15.70 -9.57 12.98
N GLY A 381 -15.45 -10.00 11.74
CA GLY A 381 -14.16 -9.82 11.07
C GLY A 381 -13.03 -10.69 11.65
N GLY A 382 -13.37 -11.69 12.47
CA GLY A 382 -12.40 -12.61 13.07
C GLY A 382 -12.03 -12.30 14.53
N ASN A 383 -12.43 -11.15 15.07
CA ASN A 383 -12.15 -10.75 16.46
C ASN A 383 -13.03 -11.47 17.51
N ARG A 384 -14.01 -12.28 17.07
CA ARG A 384 -14.97 -13.05 17.88
C ARG A 384 -15.87 -12.23 18.81
N ARG A 385 -15.85 -10.89 18.73
CA ARG A 385 -16.63 -10.00 19.60
C ARG A 385 -17.29 -8.87 18.80
N LEU A 386 -18.55 -8.60 19.10
CA LEU A 386 -19.23 -7.41 18.59
C LEU A 386 -19.00 -6.27 19.57
N ARG A 387 -18.31 -5.24 19.11
CA ARG A 387 -17.97 -4.05 19.91
C ARG A 387 -19.16 -3.09 19.94
N ARG A 388 -19.37 -2.44 21.08
CA ARG A 388 -20.32 -1.32 21.22
C ARG A 388 -19.65 0.04 21.08
N SER A 389 -18.33 0.04 20.91
CA SER A 389 -17.53 1.25 20.87
C SER A 389 -16.34 1.04 19.96
N VAL A 390 -15.91 2.12 19.31
CA VAL A 390 -14.74 2.13 18.42
C VAL A 390 -13.90 3.35 18.78
N LEU A 391 -12.59 3.14 18.90
CA LEU A 391 -11.62 4.22 18.96
C LEU A 391 -11.18 4.57 17.54
N VAL A 392 -11.48 5.78 17.08
CA VAL A 392 -11.06 6.28 15.78
C VAL A 392 -9.90 7.24 15.98
N THR A 393 -8.79 7.02 15.30
CA THR A 393 -7.62 7.90 15.31
C THR A 393 -7.42 8.46 13.91
N ILE A 394 -7.49 9.76 13.74
CA ILE A 394 -7.27 10.44 12.45
C ILE A 394 -5.96 11.20 12.53
N THR A 395 -5.07 11.04 11.54
CA THR A 395 -3.72 11.60 11.59
C THR A 395 -3.18 12.05 10.24
N ASP A 396 -2.35 13.09 10.22
CA ASP A 396 -1.53 13.48 9.06
C ASP A 396 -0.15 12.80 9.03
N LEU A 397 0.10 11.80 9.89
CA LEU A 397 1.38 11.09 10.06
C LEU A 397 2.61 11.98 10.33
N ARG A 398 2.38 13.25 10.70
CA ARG A 398 3.43 14.23 10.99
C ARG A 398 3.31 14.72 12.42
N HIS A 399 2.25 15.45 12.72
CA HIS A 399 2.11 16.16 13.99
C HIS A 399 0.66 16.31 14.45
N ARG A 400 -0.32 16.12 13.56
CA ARG A 400 -1.74 16.23 13.90
C ARG A 400 -2.32 14.84 14.11
N VAL A 401 -2.95 14.65 15.27
CA VAL A 401 -3.71 13.46 15.62
C VAL A 401 -4.98 13.89 16.35
N VAL A 402 -6.09 13.26 15.99
CA VAL A 402 -7.37 13.37 16.70
C VAL A 402 -7.81 11.97 17.10
N HIS A 403 -8.12 11.78 18.39
CA HIS A 403 -8.71 10.55 18.91
C HIS A 403 -10.19 10.78 19.23
N LEU A 404 -11.06 9.99 18.61
CA LEU A 404 -12.50 10.00 18.81
C LEU A 404 -12.95 8.68 19.39
N THR A 405 -13.77 8.74 20.43
CA THR A 405 -14.44 7.55 20.96
C THR A 405 -15.88 7.57 20.49
N TRP A 406 -16.25 6.63 19.62
CA TRP A 406 -17.64 6.42 19.22
C TRP A 406 -18.25 5.33 20.09
N HIS A 407 -19.47 5.55 20.58
CA HIS A 407 -20.14 4.62 21.51
C HIS A 407 -21.62 4.49 21.16
N ALA A 408 -22.13 3.26 21.16
CA ALA A 408 -23.55 2.97 21.02
C ALA A 408 -24.29 3.16 22.35
N GLY A 409 -25.61 3.33 22.28
CA GLY A 409 -26.48 3.42 23.47
C GLY A 409 -26.86 4.84 23.90
N THR A 410 -26.23 5.87 23.33
CA THR A 410 -26.73 7.25 23.43
C THR A 410 -27.70 7.50 22.28
N PRO A 411 -28.96 7.90 22.55
CA PRO A 411 -29.90 8.26 21.50
C PRO A 411 -29.36 9.42 20.66
N GLU A 412 -29.38 9.27 19.34
CA GLU A 412 -28.92 10.30 18.42
C GLU A 412 -30.01 10.73 17.45
N VAL A 413 -30.07 12.03 17.17
CA VAL A 413 -30.91 12.56 16.10
C VAL A 413 -30.28 12.17 14.77
N THR A 414 -30.97 11.33 14.01
CA THR A 414 -30.56 10.90 12.68
C THR A 414 -31.51 11.44 11.61
N CYS A 415 -31.03 11.51 10.37
CA CYS A 415 -31.83 11.95 9.23
C CYS A 415 -31.96 10.78 8.25
N GLU A 416 -33.18 10.39 7.90
CA GLU A 416 -33.40 9.44 6.82
C GLU A 416 -33.01 10.07 5.49
N VAL A 417 -32.13 9.40 4.75
CA VAL A 417 -31.59 9.87 3.47
C VAL A 417 -32.37 9.26 2.32
N THR A 418 -32.69 7.97 2.42
CA THR A 418 -33.40 7.20 1.40
C THR A 418 -33.88 5.88 2.00
N THR A 419 -34.72 5.17 1.25
CA THR A 419 -35.06 3.78 1.51
C THR A 419 -34.40 2.89 0.44
N THR A 420 -33.89 1.73 0.85
CA THR A 420 -33.40 0.71 -0.11
C THR A 420 -34.56 0.15 -0.94
N PRO A 421 -34.31 -0.46 -2.12
CA PRO A 421 -35.37 -1.10 -2.92
C PRO A 421 -36.19 -2.16 -2.15
N GLY A 422 -35.62 -2.77 -1.11
CA GLY A 422 -36.30 -3.72 -0.22
C GLY A 422 -37.02 -3.08 0.98
N GLY A 423 -37.26 -1.77 0.98
CA GLY A 423 -38.01 -1.07 2.03
C GLY A 423 -37.24 -0.78 3.32
N ARG A 424 -35.94 -1.10 3.39
CA ARG A 424 -35.12 -0.79 4.58
C ARG A 424 -34.66 0.67 4.59
N PRO A 425 -34.81 1.41 5.70
CA PRO A 425 -34.40 2.81 5.77
C PRO A 425 -32.88 2.94 5.85
N VAL A 426 -32.35 3.96 5.17
CA VAL A 426 -30.96 4.38 5.22
C VAL A 426 -30.90 5.72 5.92
N VAL A 427 -30.22 5.76 7.06
CA VAL A 427 -30.12 6.96 7.89
C VAL A 427 -28.70 7.48 7.93
N ARG A 428 -28.55 8.78 8.12
CA ARG A 428 -27.28 9.47 8.28
C ARG A 428 -27.10 9.94 9.71
N LEU A 429 -25.99 9.54 10.33
CA LEU A 429 -25.62 9.87 11.70
C LEU A 429 -25.14 11.33 11.84
N PRO A 430 -25.09 11.92 13.05
CA PRO A 430 -24.48 13.24 13.28
C PRO A 430 -23.02 13.36 12.81
N GLU A 431 -22.55 14.58 12.54
CA GLU A 431 -21.21 14.85 11.98
C GLU A 431 -20.05 14.22 12.76
N ARG A 432 -20.16 14.09 14.09
CA ARG A 432 -19.10 13.48 14.91
C ARG A 432 -18.81 12.00 14.57
N TYR A 433 -19.75 11.31 13.94
CA TYR A 433 -19.60 9.93 13.44
C TYR A 433 -19.21 9.87 11.96
N ARG A 434 -19.07 11.01 11.26
CA ARG A 434 -18.76 11.07 9.84
C ARG A 434 -17.28 11.39 9.66
N LEU A 435 -16.49 10.46 9.14
CA LEU A 435 -15.06 10.73 8.90
C LEU A 435 -14.86 11.91 7.93
N GLY A 436 -15.73 12.06 6.93
CA GLY A 436 -15.67 13.16 5.97
C GLY A 436 -15.80 14.54 6.62
N ALA A 437 -16.54 14.67 7.73
CA ALA A 437 -16.65 15.94 8.46
C ALA A 437 -15.35 16.36 9.15
N TRP A 438 -14.45 15.40 9.41
CA TRP A 438 -13.13 15.62 10.00
C TRP A 438 -12.04 15.90 8.98
N ALA A 439 -12.21 15.51 7.71
CA ALA A 439 -11.22 15.76 6.64
C ALA A 439 -10.80 17.24 6.55
N ARG A 440 -11.77 18.17 6.70
CA ARG A 440 -11.51 19.62 6.70
C ARG A 440 -10.57 20.09 7.82
N VAL A 441 -10.56 19.42 8.97
CA VAL A 441 -9.67 19.74 10.10
C VAL A 441 -8.20 19.50 9.72
N PHE A 442 -7.97 18.53 8.83
CA PHE A 442 -6.67 18.19 8.30
C PHE A 442 -6.36 18.90 6.96
N GLY A 443 -7.28 19.70 6.44
CA GLY A 443 -7.11 20.40 5.17
C GLY A 443 -7.07 19.46 3.95
N VAL A 444 -7.68 18.28 4.05
CA VAL A 444 -7.78 17.28 2.98
C VAL A 444 -9.23 17.07 2.58
N ARG A 445 -9.45 16.43 1.43
CA ARG A 445 -10.81 16.06 0.98
C ARG A 445 -11.25 14.77 1.70
N PRO A 446 -12.56 14.53 1.87
CA PRO A 446 -13.04 13.26 2.41
C PRO A 446 -12.54 12.02 1.65
N GLU A 447 -12.31 12.14 0.35
CA GLU A 447 -11.76 11.10 -0.53
C GLU A 447 -10.29 10.78 -0.26
N ASP A 448 -9.56 11.72 0.35
CA ASP A 448 -8.14 11.57 0.70
C ASP A 448 -7.95 10.89 2.07
N LEU A 449 -9.05 10.45 2.71
CA LEU A 449 -9.00 9.62 3.90
C LEU A 449 -8.78 8.16 3.52
N ALA A 450 -7.79 7.53 4.14
CA ALA A 450 -7.48 6.11 3.96
C ALA A 450 -7.28 5.40 5.30
N GLU A 451 -7.47 4.08 5.32
CA GLU A 451 -7.06 3.24 6.44
C GLU A 451 -5.53 3.24 6.52
N ALA A 452 -5.01 3.51 7.71
CA ALA A 452 -3.57 3.60 7.93
C ALA A 452 -2.86 2.24 7.76
N ASP A 453 -3.61 1.15 7.90
CA ASP A 453 -3.17 -0.19 7.56
C ASP A 453 -3.50 -0.50 6.09
N GLY A 454 -2.48 -0.63 5.25
CA GLY A 454 -2.62 -1.01 3.84
C GLY A 454 -3.13 0.09 2.90
N GLY A 455 -3.44 1.29 3.40
CA GLY A 455 -3.80 2.45 2.56
C GLY A 455 -5.16 2.34 1.88
N HIS A 456 -6.05 1.46 2.36
CA HIS A 456 -7.35 1.25 1.72
C HIS A 456 -8.25 2.48 1.84
N ALA A 457 -8.91 2.87 0.75
CA ALA A 457 -9.85 3.99 0.77
C ALA A 457 -10.97 3.76 1.80
N ILE A 458 -11.31 4.80 2.56
CA ILE A 458 -12.40 4.71 3.53
C ILE A 458 -13.75 4.55 2.78
N PRO A 459 -14.53 3.50 3.07
CA PRO A 459 -15.84 3.30 2.46
C PRO A 459 -16.73 4.51 2.66
N ARG A 460 -17.55 4.82 1.65
CA ARG A 460 -18.39 6.00 1.65
C ARG A 460 -19.40 6.01 2.81
N GLU A 461 -19.93 4.86 3.19
CA GLU A 461 -20.81 4.71 4.36
C GLU A 461 -20.14 5.23 5.63
N LEU A 462 -18.84 4.97 5.76
CA LEU A 462 -18.03 5.43 6.89
C LEU A 462 -17.63 6.92 6.76
N ARG A 463 -17.36 7.40 5.55
CA ARG A 463 -17.11 8.84 5.27
C ARG A 463 -18.33 9.71 5.57
N ASP A 464 -19.50 9.29 5.11
CA ASP A 464 -20.76 10.03 5.21
C ASP A 464 -21.55 9.72 6.49
N GLY A 465 -21.16 8.68 7.23
CA GLY A 465 -21.89 8.18 8.40
C GLY A 465 -23.28 7.67 8.04
N CYS A 466 -23.41 6.97 6.91
CA CYS A 466 -24.66 6.37 6.45
C CYS A 466 -24.74 4.91 6.90
N VAL A 467 -25.91 4.48 7.37
CA VAL A 467 -26.17 3.11 7.79
C VAL A 467 -27.53 2.64 7.31
N THR A 468 -27.59 1.44 6.74
CA THR A 468 -28.86 0.77 6.41
C THR A 468 -29.36 0.05 7.66
N LEU A 469 -30.56 0.40 8.13
CA LEU A 469 -31.13 -0.25 9.30
C LEU A 469 -31.77 -1.59 8.91
N PRO A 470 -31.66 -2.63 9.76
CA PRO A 470 -32.28 -3.92 9.49
C PRO A 470 -33.81 -3.88 9.60
N TRP A 471 -34.35 -2.99 10.44
CA TRP A 471 -35.79 -2.70 10.59
C TRP A 471 -36.00 -1.25 11.06
N PRO A 472 -37.20 -0.67 10.87
CA PRO A 472 -37.54 0.65 11.43
C PRO A 472 -37.43 0.66 12.96
N GLY A 473 -36.71 1.64 13.52
CA GLY A 473 -36.50 1.77 14.97
C GLY A 473 -35.31 1.00 15.55
N ALA A 474 -34.52 0.31 14.72
CA ALA A 474 -33.21 -0.21 15.15
C ALA A 474 -32.27 0.95 15.57
N ASP A 475 -31.40 0.73 16.56
CA ASP A 475 -30.38 1.70 17.00
C ASP A 475 -29.38 2.00 15.87
N PRO A 476 -29.41 3.19 15.25
CA PRO A 476 -28.55 3.50 14.12
C PRO A 476 -27.07 3.50 14.47
N VAL A 477 -26.70 4.01 15.65
CA VAL A 477 -25.30 4.05 16.09
C VAL A 477 -24.81 2.64 16.38
N GLY A 478 -25.64 1.83 17.04
CA GLY A 478 -25.35 0.42 17.27
C GLY A 478 -25.09 -0.36 15.99
N GLU A 479 -25.94 -0.21 14.96
CA GLU A 479 -25.72 -0.85 13.66
C GLU A 479 -24.47 -0.34 12.95
N TYR A 480 -24.24 0.98 12.98
CA TYR A 480 -23.08 1.60 12.37
C TYR A 480 -21.77 1.11 13.02
N LEU A 481 -21.69 1.07 14.34
CA LEU A 481 -20.50 0.58 15.05
C LEU A 481 -20.29 -0.92 14.91
N ARG A 482 -21.33 -1.72 14.68
CA ARG A 482 -21.16 -3.13 14.31
C ARG A 482 -20.54 -3.28 12.93
N ALA A 483 -20.94 -2.45 11.96
CA ALA A 483 -20.36 -2.46 10.62
C ALA A 483 -18.89 -1.97 10.64
N VAL A 484 -18.63 -0.84 11.28
CA VAL A 484 -17.28 -0.24 11.38
C VAL A 484 -16.34 -1.08 12.23
N GLY A 485 -16.82 -1.59 13.38
CA GLY A 485 -16.02 -2.37 14.34
C GLY A 485 -15.60 -3.76 13.86
N ARG A 486 -16.08 -4.18 12.68
CA ARG A 486 -15.81 -5.52 12.13
C ARG A 486 -14.33 -5.66 11.78
N GLY A 487 -13.63 -6.55 12.47
CA GLY A 487 -12.23 -6.89 12.15
C GLY A 487 -11.21 -5.85 12.59
N LEU A 488 -11.61 -4.80 13.32
CA LEU A 488 -10.69 -3.79 13.82
C LEU A 488 -9.78 -4.32 14.93
N PRO A 489 -8.47 -4.03 14.90
CA PRO A 489 -7.52 -4.42 15.95
C PRO A 489 -7.86 -3.67 17.24
N ALA A 490 -8.08 -4.39 18.35
CA ALA A 490 -8.50 -3.79 19.62
C ALA A 490 -9.68 -2.78 19.50
N GLY A 491 -10.58 -2.96 18.53
CA GLY A 491 -11.67 -2.00 18.29
C GLY A 491 -11.20 -0.60 17.86
N ARG A 492 -10.02 -0.50 17.25
CA ARG A 492 -9.41 0.75 16.82
C ARG A 492 -9.35 0.85 15.31
N LEU A 493 -9.80 1.97 14.77
CA LEU A 493 -9.60 2.38 13.38
C LEU A 493 -8.57 3.50 13.36
N VAL A 494 -7.47 3.32 12.62
CA VAL A 494 -6.49 4.38 12.38
C VAL A 494 -6.66 4.85 10.94
N VAL A 495 -6.88 6.15 10.76
CA VAL A 495 -7.20 6.80 9.49
C VAL A 495 -6.11 7.82 9.19
N THR A 496 -5.53 7.73 8.00
CA THR A 496 -4.63 8.75 7.48
C THR A 496 -5.44 9.82 6.76
N ALA A 497 -5.08 11.07 7.01
CA ALA A 497 -5.61 12.26 6.36
C ALA A 497 -4.46 12.93 5.60
N LEU A 498 -4.08 12.30 4.50
CA LEU A 498 -2.95 12.70 3.67
C LEU A 498 -3.44 13.00 2.27
N ARG A 499 -2.97 14.10 1.68
CA ARG A 499 -3.08 14.23 0.23
C ARG A 499 -2.14 13.21 -0.39
N PRO A 500 -2.60 12.39 -1.35
CA PRO A 500 -1.72 11.49 -2.08
C PRO A 500 -0.52 12.27 -2.62
N ASP A 501 0.68 11.74 -2.39
CA ASP A 501 1.93 12.33 -2.89
C ASP A 501 2.14 11.90 -4.34
N VAL A 502 1.27 12.41 -5.21
CA VAL A 502 1.27 12.11 -6.64
C VAL A 502 1.71 13.33 -7.43
N PRO A 503 2.48 13.14 -8.52
CA PRO A 503 2.83 14.23 -9.41
C PRO A 503 1.55 14.79 -10.07
N PRO A 504 1.52 16.09 -10.41
CA PRO A 504 0.46 16.66 -11.23
C PRO A 504 0.24 15.85 -12.52
N LEU A 505 -1.02 15.79 -12.99
CA LEU A 505 -1.38 15.03 -14.18
C LEU A 505 -0.55 15.44 -15.41
N ALA A 506 -0.21 16.74 -15.55
CA ALA A 506 0.66 17.22 -16.62
C ALA A 506 2.06 16.60 -16.60
N GLU A 507 2.63 16.31 -15.42
CA GLU A 507 3.94 15.66 -15.31
C GLU A 507 3.84 14.18 -15.74
N LEU A 508 2.79 13.48 -15.33
CA LEU A 508 2.55 12.11 -15.77
C LEU A 508 2.32 12.04 -17.29
N VAL A 509 1.56 12.98 -17.87
CA VAL A 509 1.39 13.09 -19.33
C VAL A 509 2.75 13.25 -20.01
N ARG A 510 3.62 14.16 -19.51
CA ARG A 510 4.97 14.35 -20.07
C ARG A 510 5.81 13.08 -19.99
N LEU A 511 5.77 12.38 -18.86
CA LEU A 511 6.48 11.11 -18.67
C LEU A 511 6.00 10.04 -19.66
N VAL A 512 4.68 9.81 -19.74
CA VAL A 512 4.11 8.73 -20.57
C VAL A 512 4.27 9.02 -22.06
N VAL A 513 4.08 10.27 -22.49
CA VAL A 513 4.37 10.68 -23.86
C VAL A 513 5.87 10.59 -24.17
N GLY A 514 6.73 10.91 -23.19
CA GLY A 514 8.18 10.69 -23.27
C GLY A 514 8.53 9.22 -23.49
N LEU A 515 7.77 8.28 -22.91
CA LEU A 515 7.96 6.83 -23.11
C LEU A 515 7.39 6.30 -24.44
N ASP A 516 6.90 7.18 -25.33
CA ASP A 516 6.13 6.84 -26.55
C ASP A 516 4.93 5.94 -26.27
N LEU A 517 4.23 6.20 -25.15
CA LEU A 517 3.02 5.51 -24.75
C LEU A 517 1.79 6.44 -24.85
N ALA A 518 0.60 5.85 -24.72
CA ALA A 518 -0.63 6.60 -24.58
C ALA A 518 -1.06 6.66 -23.10
N LEU A 519 -1.49 7.83 -22.64
CA LEU A 519 -2.16 7.99 -21.35
C LEU A 519 -3.65 8.19 -21.57
N HIS A 520 -4.48 7.31 -21.02
CA HIS A 520 -5.93 7.47 -21.00
C HIS A 520 -6.35 8.07 -19.65
N VAL A 521 -7.06 9.19 -19.68
CA VAL A 521 -7.62 9.84 -18.48
C VAL A 521 -9.13 9.90 -18.64
N SER A 522 -9.82 9.07 -17.87
CA SER A 522 -11.28 8.93 -17.90
C SER A 522 -11.92 9.64 -16.71
N LEU A 523 -13.04 10.32 -16.93
CA LEU A 523 -13.85 10.99 -15.91
C LEU A 523 -15.34 10.72 -16.15
N LEU A 524 -16.05 10.37 -15.08
CA LEU A 524 -17.50 10.23 -15.05
C LEU A 524 -18.07 11.20 -14.01
N ASP A 525 -18.92 12.14 -14.42
CA ASP A 525 -19.62 13.07 -13.51
C ASP A 525 -21.10 12.66 -13.37
N LEU A 526 -21.45 12.15 -12.21
CA LEU A 526 -22.80 11.69 -11.85
C LEU A 526 -23.57 12.70 -11.00
N ARG A 527 -22.99 13.84 -10.62
CA ARG A 527 -23.67 14.79 -9.69
C ARG A 527 -25.04 15.24 -10.19
N GLN A 528 -25.17 15.35 -11.51
CA GLN A 528 -26.40 15.76 -12.19
C GLN A 528 -27.27 14.59 -12.70
N HIS A 529 -26.83 13.34 -12.56
CA HIS A 529 -27.56 12.19 -13.10
C HIS A 529 -28.51 11.57 -12.07
N ALA A 530 -29.79 11.94 -12.14
CA ALA A 530 -30.81 11.41 -11.24
C ALA A 530 -31.02 9.91 -11.44
N GLY A 531 -31.11 9.15 -10.34
CA GLY A 531 -31.42 7.71 -10.35
C GLY A 531 -30.24 6.74 -10.47
N HIS A 532 -29.00 7.22 -10.69
CA HIS A 532 -27.86 6.30 -10.76
C HIS A 532 -27.47 5.79 -9.35
N PRO A 533 -27.26 4.48 -9.15
CA PRO A 533 -26.91 3.92 -7.83
C PRO A 533 -25.57 4.44 -7.31
N LEU A 534 -24.64 4.80 -8.20
CA LEU A 534 -23.34 5.42 -7.88
C LEU A 534 -23.37 6.95 -7.79
N ARG A 535 -24.53 7.59 -8.00
CA ARG A 535 -24.68 9.06 -8.02
C ARG A 535 -24.02 9.73 -6.81
N ALA A 536 -24.13 9.05 -5.69
CA ALA A 536 -23.88 9.68 -4.42
C ALA A 536 -22.37 10.01 -4.24
N ASP A 537 -21.44 9.39 -4.98
CA ASP A 537 -19.99 9.76 -4.96
C ASP A 537 -19.63 10.91 -5.91
N GLY A 538 -20.58 11.33 -6.76
CA GLY A 538 -20.46 12.53 -7.59
C GLY A 538 -19.55 12.39 -8.80
N ARG A 539 -18.26 12.08 -8.62
CA ARG A 539 -17.28 11.98 -9.72
C ARG A 539 -16.36 10.77 -9.55
N TYR A 540 -16.05 10.12 -10.66
CA TYR A 540 -15.09 9.02 -10.71
C TYR A 540 -14.03 9.26 -11.77
N TRP A 541 -12.81 8.79 -11.50
CA TRP A 541 -11.62 8.93 -12.33
C TRP A 541 -10.98 7.58 -12.64
N ALA A 542 -10.31 7.49 -13.78
CA ALA A 542 -9.32 6.46 -14.07
C ALA A 542 -8.17 7.08 -14.88
N VAL A 543 -6.96 6.61 -14.62
CA VAL A 543 -5.74 7.00 -15.34
C VAL A 543 -5.01 5.72 -15.67
N GLU A 544 -4.76 5.48 -16.95
CA GLU A 544 -4.22 4.20 -17.42
C GLU A 544 -3.15 4.40 -18.50
N LEU A 545 -2.09 3.60 -18.43
CA LEU A 545 -1.07 3.53 -19.48
C LEU A 545 -1.49 2.49 -20.51
N ARG A 546 -1.38 2.86 -21.79
CA ARG A 546 -1.72 1.98 -22.90
C ARG A 546 -0.64 2.03 -23.98
N PRO A 547 -0.56 1.00 -24.84
CA PRO A 547 0.27 1.08 -26.05
C PRO A 547 -0.09 2.33 -26.84
N ARG A 548 0.89 2.94 -27.50
CA ARG A 548 0.72 4.18 -28.28
C ARG A 548 -0.54 4.19 -29.14
N ASP A 549 -0.77 3.12 -29.89
CA ASP A 549 -1.85 3.01 -30.87
C ASP A 549 -3.11 2.29 -30.33
N ALA A 550 -3.16 2.01 -29.02
CA ALA A 550 -4.31 1.38 -28.43
C ALA A 550 -5.56 2.27 -28.52
N PRO A 551 -6.70 1.72 -28.95
CA PRO A 551 -7.96 2.45 -28.94
C PRO A 551 -8.48 2.61 -27.50
N VAL A 552 -9.37 3.58 -27.29
CA VAL A 552 -10.16 3.69 -26.05
C VAL A 552 -11.23 2.60 -26.08
N HIS A 553 -11.28 1.75 -25.06
CA HIS A 553 -12.23 0.64 -24.99
C HIS A 553 -13.52 1.05 -24.27
N PRO A 554 -14.71 0.56 -24.66
CA PRO A 554 -15.96 0.82 -23.94
C PRO A 554 -15.95 0.44 -22.45
N ASP A 555 -15.08 -0.50 -22.08
CA ASP A 555 -14.95 -0.99 -20.70
C ASP A 555 -13.99 -0.15 -19.84
N ASP A 556 -13.36 0.90 -20.40
CA ASP A 556 -12.43 1.79 -19.69
C ASP A 556 -13.19 2.79 -18.78
N LEU A 557 -14.03 2.25 -17.88
CA LEU A 557 -14.89 3.01 -16.99
C LEU A 557 -14.15 3.46 -15.73
N PRO A 558 -14.30 4.73 -15.31
CA PRO A 558 -13.62 5.27 -14.16
C PRO A 558 -14.17 4.70 -12.84
N THR A 559 -13.28 4.33 -11.92
CA THR A 559 -13.63 3.67 -10.65
C THR A 559 -13.09 4.38 -9.41
N ARG A 560 -12.15 5.32 -9.57
CA ARG A 560 -11.47 5.98 -8.45
C ARG A 560 -12.20 7.25 -8.02
N PRO A 561 -12.27 7.57 -6.73
CA PRO A 561 -13.09 8.69 -6.24
C PRO A 561 -12.48 10.08 -6.50
N SER A 562 -11.20 10.14 -6.89
CA SER A 562 -10.51 11.41 -7.18
C SER A 562 -9.40 11.20 -8.22
N LEU A 563 -9.00 12.28 -8.90
CA LEU A 563 -7.87 12.24 -9.84
C LEU A 563 -6.58 11.80 -9.14
N ALA A 564 -6.32 12.31 -7.94
CA ALA A 564 -5.14 11.94 -7.17
C ALA A 564 -5.09 10.44 -6.86
N ALA A 565 -6.23 9.84 -6.48
CA ALA A 565 -6.32 8.39 -6.26
C ALA A 565 -6.14 7.58 -7.56
N ALA A 566 -6.58 8.11 -8.71
CA ALA A 566 -6.35 7.48 -10.01
C ALA A 566 -4.87 7.57 -10.44
N LEU A 567 -4.21 8.69 -10.19
CA LEU A 567 -2.78 8.86 -10.44
C LEU A 567 -1.94 7.93 -9.54
N GLU A 568 -2.29 7.82 -8.27
CA GLU A 568 -1.63 6.92 -7.33
C GLU A 568 -1.76 5.47 -7.79
N ASP A 569 -2.97 5.03 -8.12
CA ASP A 569 -3.24 3.69 -8.62
C ASP A 569 -2.45 3.36 -9.89
N CYS A 570 -2.41 4.30 -10.83
CA CYS A 570 -1.60 4.22 -12.04
C CYS A 570 -0.10 4.07 -11.74
N LEU A 571 0.43 4.80 -10.75
CA LEU A 571 1.84 4.72 -10.38
C LEU A 571 2.18 3.44 -9.63
N VAL A 572 1.29 2.96 -8.76
CA VAL A 572 1.43 1.70 -8.04
C VAL A 572 1.52 0.51 -9.01
N HIS A 573 0.72 0.53 -10.07
CA HIS A 573 0.69 -0.56 -11.07
C HIS A 573 1.60 -0.32 -12.27
N LEU A 574 2.34 0.80 -12.31
CA LEU A 574 3.16 1.19 -13.46
C LEU A 574 4.11 0.07 -13.94
N ALA A 575 4.76 -0.64 -13.02
CA ALA A 575 5.67 -1.73 -13.38
C ALA A 575 4.96 -2.92 -14.05
N ASP A 576 3.76 -3.26 -13.56
CA ASP A 576 2.93 -4.34 -14.12
C ASP A 576 2.31 -3.92 -15.45
N ASP A 577 1.86 -2.66 -15.56
CA ASP A 577 1.36 -2.07 -16.79
C ASP A 577 2.44 -2.10 -17.88
N LEU A 578 3.65 -1.63 -17.57
CA LEU A 578 4.80 -1.68 -18.50
C LEU A 578 5.16 -3.11 -18.90
N ALA A 579 5.07 -4.07 -17.98
CA ALA A 579 5.29 -5.48 -18.30
C ALA A 579 4.21 -6.01 -19.27
N GLY A 580 2.96 -5.58 -19.12
CA GLY A 580 1.86 -5.88 -20.04
C GLY A 580 2.02 -5.29 -21.45
N LEU A 581 2.82 -4.23 -21.59
CA LEU A 581 3.14 -3.60 -22.88
C LEU A 581 4.24 -4.32 -23.66
N VAL A 582 4.94 -5.27 -23.03
CA VAL A 582 6.01 -6.02 -23.70
C VAL A 582 5.40 -7.06 -24.64
N PRO A 583 5.83 -7.13 -25.92
CA PRO A 583 5.34 -8.13 -26.85
C PRO A 583 5.53 -9.55 -26.30
N ALA A 584 4.44 -10.33 -26.27
CA ALA A 584 4.46 -11.72 -25.83
C ALA A 584 5.29 -12.62 -26.75
N ASP A 585 5.42 -12.23 -28.03
CA ASP A 585 6.28 -12.91 -28.99
C ASP A 585 7.75 -12.47 -28.78
N PRO A 586 8.65 -13.39 -28.38
CA PRO A 586 10.05 -13.05 -28.14
C PRO A 586 10.79 -12.60 -29.40
N ASP A 587 10.30 -12.93 -30.60
CA ASP A 587 10.90 -12.53 -31.87
C ASP A 587 10.53 -11.08 -32.26
N VAL A 588 9.49 -10.50 -31.64
CA VAL A 588 9.14 -9.09 -31.82
C VAL A 588 10.06 -8.24 -30.93
N PRO A 589 10.88 -7.32 -31.48
CA PRO A 589 11.80 -6.51 -30.69
C PRO A 589 11.08 -5.60 -29.69
N LEU A 590 11.73 -5.31 -28.55
CA LEU A 590 11.22 -4.34 -27.58
C LEU A 590 11.25 -2.92 -28.18
N PRO A 591 10.15 -2.14 -28.13
CA PRO A 591 10.19 -0.74 -28.55
C PRO A 591 11.20 0.02 -27.67
N VAL A 592 12.08 0.82 -28.28
CA VAL A 592 13.12 1.57 -27.54
C VAL A 592 12.71 3.05 -27.54
N PRO A 593 12.06 3.55 -26.48
CA PRO A 593 11.75 4.96 -26.39
C PRO A 593 13.03 5.79 -26.28
N GLY A 594 13.09 6.91 -26.98
CA GLY A 594 14.24 7.80 -26.97
C GLY A 594 13.79 9.21 -27.31
N THR A 595 13.93 10.12 -26.36
CA THR A 595 13.10 11.33 -26.40
C THR A 595 13.77 12.50 -25.71
N SER A 596 13.97 13.57 -26.48
CA SER A 596 14.31 14.89 -25.95
C SER A 596 13.21 15.39 -24.99
N PRO A 597 13.55 16.31 -24.07
CA PRO A 597 12.58 16.92 -23.15
C PRO A 597 11.31 17.38 -23.87
N CYS A 598 10.15 17.08 -23.28
CA CYS A 598 8.87 17.52 -23.83
C CYS A 598 8.60 18.97 -23.40
N ALA A 599 7.94 19.75 -24.26
CA ALA A 599 7.45 21.07 -23.87
C ALA A 599 6.50 20.96 -22.66
N PRO A 600 6.42 21.98 -21.80
CA PRO A 600 5.47 21.97 -20.69
C PRO A 600 4.04 21.79 -21.22
N VAL A 601 3.36 20.77 -20.70
CA VAL A 601 1.96 20.48 -21.02
C VAL A 601 1.10 21.28 -20.04
N PRO A 602 0.13 22.10 -20.51
CA PRO A 602 -0.80 22.78 -19.61
C PRO A 602 -1.62 21.76 -18.83
N ASP A 603 -2.00 22.09 -17.60
CA ASP A 603 -2.81 21.19 -16.76
C ASP A 603 -4.13 20.83 -17.44
N PRO A 604 -4.36 19.54 -17.78
CA PRO A 604 -5.56 19.14 -18.49
C PRO A 604 -6.78 18.98 -17.55
N GLU A 605 -6.60 19.00 -16.22
CA GLU A 605 -7.69 18.75 -15.27
C GLU A 605 -8.88 19.72 -15.44
N PRO A 606 -8.71 21.05 -15.52
CA PRO A 606 -9.83 21.98 -15.69
C PRO A 606 -10.63 21.73 -16.99
N GLY A 607 -9.94 21.40 -18.08
CA GLY A 607 -10.54 21.05 -19.36
C GLY A 607 -11.37 19.77 -19.28
N LEU A 608 -10.84 18.73 -18.64
CA LEU A 608 -11.55 17.47 -18.36
C LEU A 608 -12.83 17.68 -17.55
N LEU A 609 -12.75 18.49 -16.49
CA LEU A 609 -13.88 18.79 -15.63
C LEU A 609 -15.02 19.50 -16.40
N ARG A 610 -14.67 20.44 -17.29
CA ARG A 610 -15.65 21.11 -18.16
C ARG A 610 -16.26 20.13 -19.16
N LEU A 611 -15.44 19.27 -19.78
CA LEU A 611 -15.90 18.27 -20.74
C LEU A 611 -16.88 17.27 -20.11
N ALA A 612 -16.56 16.74 -18.94
CA ALA A 612 -17.44 15.81 -18.23
C ALA A 612 -18.74 16.47 -17.76
N ALA A 613 -18.68 17.74 -17.33
CA ALA A 613 -19.88 18.49 -16.95
C ALA A 613 -20.85 18.71 -18.13
N ALA A 614 -20.34 18.77 -19.37
CA ALA A 614 -21.16 18.84 -20.58
C ALA A 614 -21.81 17.49 -20.96
N HIS A 615 -21.37 16.39 -20.36
CA HIS A 615 -21.85 15.02 -20.63
C HIS A 615 -22.22 14.28 -19.33
N PRO A 616 -23.18 14.78 -18.53
CA PRO A 616 -23.49 14.20 -17.23
C PRO A 616 -23.99 12.76 -17.34
N GLY A 617 -23.48 11.89 -16.49
CA GLY A 617 -23.80 10.46 -16.48
C GLY A 617 -23.14 9.63 -17.59
N ARG A 618 -22.30 10.23 -18.43
CA ARG A 618 -21.47 9.53 -19.41
C ARG A 618 -20.01 9.68 -19.05
N ALA A 619 -19.23 8.63 -19.23
CA ALA A 619 -17.78 8.72 -19.07
C ALA A 619 -17.18 9.43 -20.29
N VAL A 620 -16.19 10.29 -20.04
CA VAL A 620 -15.37 10.93 -21.08
C VAL A 620 -13.92 10.54 -20.86
N THR A 621 -13.19 10.27 -21.95
CA THR A 621 -11.77 9.88 -21.90
C THR A 621 -10.96 10.81 -22.77
N LEU A 622 -9.90 11.38 -22.21
CA LEU A 622 -8.83 12.01 -23.00
C LEU A 622 -7.70 11.00 -23.18
N ARG A 623 -7.32 10.79 -24.43
CA ARG A 623 -6.15 10.01 -24.82
C ARG A 623 -5.04 10.96 -25.20
N PHE A 624 -3.97 10.99 -24.41
CA PHE A 624 -2.75 11.76 -24.67
C PHE A 624 -1.70 10.87 -25.34
N THR A 625 -1.11 11.39 -26.42
CA THR A 625 -0.02 10.75 -27.16
C THR A 625 0.99 11.82 -27.58
N ARG A 626 2.11 11.40 -28.18
CA ARG A 626 3.07 12.33 -28.79
C ARG A 626 2.45 13.20 -29.89
N ALA A 627 1.45 12.68 -30.62
CA ALA A 627 0.80 13.41 -31.70
C ALA A 627 -0.18 14.49 -31.20
N GLY A 628 -0.44 14.56 -29.89
CA GLY A 628 -1.44 15.41 -29.28
C GLY A 628 -2.45 14.62 -28.46
N HIS A 629 -3.62 15.20 -28.24
CA HIS A 629 -4.70 14.56 -27.47
C HIS A 629 -5.97 14.38 -28.32
N THR A 630 -6.74 13.36 -28.00
CA THR A 630 -8.07 13.11 -28.58
C THR A 630 -9.08 12.89 -27.47
N ALA A 631 -10.31 13.39 -27.65
CA ALA A 631 -11.39 13.26 -26.68
C ALA A 631 -12.43 12.24 -27.14
N HIS A 632 -12.89 11.41 -26.21
CA HIS A 632 -13.83 10.31 -26.46
C HIS A 632 -14.95 10.34 -25.42
N ARG A 633 -16.16 9.95 -25.84
CA ARG A 633 -17.33 9.77 -24.98
C ARG A 633 -17.79 8.33 -25.04
N HIS A 634 -18.11 7.76 -23.87
CA HIS A 634 -18.67 6.41 -23.74
C HIS A 634 -20.19 6.49 -23.77
N ASP A 635 -20.79 5.97 -24.84
CA ASP A 635 -22.24 5.84 -25.02
C ASP A 635 -22.65 4.37 -24.86
N ASP A 636 -23.96 4.10 -24.73
CA ASP A 636 -24.48 2.72 -24.65
C ASP A 636 -24.14 1.88 -25.90
N ASP A 637 -23.99 2.54 -27.06
CA ASP A 637 -23.60 1.92 -28.33
C ASP A 637 -22.07 1.82 -28.55
N GLY A 638 -21.27 2.21 -27.55
CA GLY A 638 -19.80 2.18 -27.59
C GLY A 638 -19.13 3.55 -27.49
N VAL A 639 -17.84 3.60 -27.84
CA VAL A 639 -17.00 4.81 -27.70
C VAL A 639 -17.06 5.68 -28.96
N ARG A 640 -17.43 6.96 -28.81
CA ARG A 640 -17.45 7.94 -29.90
C ARG A 640 -16.38 9.00 -29.69
N ARG A 641 -15.55 9.23 -30.71
CA ARG A 641 -14.61 10.37 -30.72
C ARG A 641 -15.40 11.67 -30.81
N LEU A 642 -15.15 12.58 -29.87
CA LEU A 642 -15.66 13.95 -29.94
C LEU A 642 -14.81 14.70 -30.97
N ALA A 643 -15.45 15.42 -31.90
CA ALA A 643 -14.74 16.13 -32.98
C ALA A 643 -13.58 16.98 -32.41
N ASP A 644 -12.45 17.05 -33.13
CA ASP A 644 -11.21 17.73 -32.72
C ASP A 644 -11.48 19.19 -32.31
N GLN A 645 -11.83 19.39 -31.04
CA GLN A 645 -11.79 20.70 -30.43
C GLN A 645 -10.32 20.92 -30.10
N GLY A 646 -9.60 21.46 -31.08
CA GLY A 646 -8.15 21.56 -31.13
C GLY A 646 -7.46 22.31 -29.98
N HIS A 647 -8.19 22.70 -28.94
CA HIS A 647 -7.67 23.09 -27.63
C HIS A 647 -8.71 22.65 -26.61
N LEU A 648 -8.31 21.89 -25.58
CA LEU A 648 -8.99 22.02 -24.29
C LEU A 648 -8.92 23.51 -23.95
N PRO A 649 -10.05 24.25 -23.89
CA PRO A 649 -9.98 25.66 -23.53
C PRO A 649 -9.29 25.74 -22.17
N ALA A 650 -8.35 26.68 -22.01
CA ALA A 650 -7.59 26.89 -20.78
C ALA A 650 -8.51 27.09 -19.58
#